data_AF-A0A1H8XSM1-F1
#
_entry.id   AF-A0A1H8XSM1-F1
#
_cell.length_a   1.000
_cell.length_b   1.000
_cell.length_c   1.000
_cell.angle_alpha   90.00
_cell.angle_beta   90.00
_cell.angle_gamma   90.00
#
_symmetry.space_group_name_H-M   'P 1'
#
loop_
_entity.id
_entity.type
_entity.pdbx_description
1 polymer ?
#
loop_
_entity_poly.entity_id
_entity_poly.type
_entity_poly.pdbx_seq_one_letter_code
_entity_poly.pdbx_strand_id
1 'polypeptide(L)'
;MAVPVDPVTLDLDAPSRAMPKPAPVAPAVPPESPLAMPVQDLTRWSEADAHPVPGRRSPWGARAFVFGGGALLTAYGAVQMYEVVSVAGSTTWLQWLLLALFALNFSWIALAFTSGLLGFLALLRRRRPEVQAGPLTTRTAVVMPVYNEATARTFAAVEAIRDSIEATGEGAAFDYWILSDSTQADAWIAEERAYLALRARLGEGARLYYRHRQKNHHRKAGNIADFVTRWGGHYDHMLVLDADSLMSGDCVLTLARAMEADPDSGIIQSLPLIINRNTLFARVQQFAARIYGPVIATGLALWSGRDGNYWGHNAIIRTKAFADHCGLPDLSGKPPFGGHVLSHDFVEAALIRRAGWSVYMLPELQGSYEESPPSLIDVAIRDRRWAQGNLQHSRIIGTAGLKLASRQHFATGIAGYLASPLWAAQLVVGIALALQTAYIRPEYFSTEFRLYPVWPRFDPVRALQLFGITMAILLAPKLFGLILGLLDREVRRASGGGVRLVLSALIETLLSALIAPIAMLVQSGSVIQILLRRDAGWNPQRRDDGSIPLADIVRRHRWHTILGLVAGVSAFAIATSLFLWMSPTILGLVLAIPISWASGQLFLGLALKRAGLLMTPEEREPPAIATAAKAIEARNAALGYDDADGLRALHADPDLQAGHLVFLPPAERRSRGAPQADHVMAQAKVVEAETIDEAADWLNAKEKMVLLHDRALLDRLARLGG
;
A
#
# COMPACT_ATOMS: atom_id res chain seq x y z
N MET A 1 -10.89 86.44 45.32
CA MET A 1 -9.69 86.14 44.50
C MET A 1 -9.94 84.82 43.82
N ALA A 2 -10.31 84.85 42.54
CA ALA A 2 -10.56 83.67 41.73
C ALA A 2 -9.23 83.18 41.14
N VAL A 3 -8.95 81.89 41.34
CA VAL A 3 -7.78 81.19 40.78
C VAL A 3 -8.11 80.77 39.34
N PRO A 4 -7.26 81.03 38.34
CA PRO A 4 -7.52 80.59 36.97
C PRO A 4 -7.11 79.13 36.76
N VAL A 5 -7.87 78.45 35.91
CA VAL A 5 -7.66 77.07 35.43
C VAL A 5 -6.94 77.16 34.07
N ASP A 6 -5.74 76.58 33.96
CA ASP A 6 -5.02 76.44 32.69
C ASP A 6 -5.54 75.21 31.90
N PRO A 7 -5.64 75.29 30.56
CA PRO A 7 -6.10 74.17 29.73
C PRO A 7 -4.95 73.20 29.42
N VAL A 8 -5.24 71.91 29.57
CA VAL A 8 -4.35 70.79 29.18
C VAL A 8 -4.23 70.74 27.66
N THR A 9 -3.03 71.02 27.14
CA THR A 9 -2.65 70.72 25.76
C THR A 9 -2.36 69.22 25.61
N LEU A 10 -3.13 68.56 24.74
CA LEU A 10 -2.86 67.20 24.27
C LEU A 10 -1.66 67.23 23.32
N ASP A 11 -0.55 66.66 23.79
CA ASP A 11 0.66 66.41 23.00
C ASP A 11 0.38 65.28 21.99
N LEU A 12 0.33 65.61 20.70
CA LEU A 12 0.03 64.69 19.60
C LEU A 12 1.30 64.05 18.97
N ASP A 13 2.50 64.30 19.53
CA ASP A 13 3.77 63.86 18.95
C ASP A 13 4.50 62.78 19.79
N ALA A 14 3.76 61.89 20.45
CA ALA A 14 4.36 60.67 21.00
C ALA A 14 4.66 59.67 19.87
N PRO A 15 5.93 59.25 19.65
CA PRO A 15 6.24 58.25 18.63
C PRO A 15 5.47 56.97 18.96
N SER A 16 4.66 56.53 18.00
CA SER A 16 4.05 55.20 17.96
C SER A 16 5.04 54.18 18.50
N ARG A 17 4.73 53.60 19.67
CA ARG A 17 5.42 52.41 20.17
C ARG A 17 5.20 51.34 19.10
N ALA A 18 6.18 51.20 18.21
CA ALA A 18 6.23 50.15 17.23
C ALA A 18 5.96 48.84 17.98
N MET A 19 4.89 48.15 17.57
CA MET A 19 4.63 46.81 18.06
C MET A 19 5.92 46.00 17.92
N PRO A 20 6.29 45.19 18.94
CA PRO A 20 7.46 44.34 18.84
C PRO A 20 7.33 43.52 17.54
N LYS A 21 8.30 43.67 16.64
CA LYS A 21 8.36 42.85 15.42
C LYS A 21 8.28 41.39 15.87
N PRO A 22 7.35 40.57 15.32
CA PRO A 22 7.33 39.15 15.62
C PRO A 22 8.72 38.58 15.34
N ALA A 23 9.19 37.71 16.24
CA ALA A 23 10.47 37.04 16.04
C ALA A 23 10.48 36.35 14.67
N PRO A 24 11.57 36.44 13.89
CA PRO A 24 11.59 35.90 12.54
C PRO A 24 11.31 34.39 12.58
N VAL A 25 10.23 33.96 11.93
CA VAL A 25 9.85 32.54 11.85
C VAL A 25 10.98 31.78 11.14
N ALA A 26 11.55 30.78 11.81
CA ALA A 26 12.62 29.97 11.24
C ALA A 26 12.12 29.17 10.01
N PRO A 27 12.95 29.00 8.97
CA PRO A 27 12.62 28.17 7.80
C PRO A 27 12.15 26.76 8.19
N ALA A 28 11.23 26.20 7.40
CA ALA A 28 10.72 24.83 7.65
C ALA A 28 11.67 23.71 7.21
N VAL A 29 12.74 24.06 6.49
CA VAL A 29 13.73 23.13 5.93
C VAL A 29 15.16 23.63 6.21
N PRO A 30 16.14 22.73 6.38
CA PRO A 30 17.54 23.11 6.46
C PRO A 30 18.07 23.57 5.08
N PRO A 31 19.28 24.14 5.02
CA PRO A 31 19.97 24.39 3.76
C PRO A 31 20.04 23.13 2.90
N GLU A 32 19.98 23.30 1.58
CA GLU A 32 20.07 22.18 0.65
C GLU A 32 21.46 21.52 0.67
N SER A 33 21.48 20.20 0.54
CA SER A 33 22.67 19.37 0.30
C SER A 33 22.31 18.39 -0.81
N PRO A 34 22.48 18.80 -2.09
CA PRO A 34 21.90 18.08 -3.20
C PRO A 34 22.65 16.79 -3.53
N LEU A 35 21.91 15.77 -3.96
CA LEU A 35 22.46 14.57 -4.59
C LEU A 35 22.01 14.50 -6.05
N ALA A 36 22.92 14.11 -6.94
CA ALA A 36 22.54 13.80 -8.31
C ALA A 36 21.66 12.54 -8.32
N MET A 37 20.52 12.61 -9.01
CA MET A 37 19.63 11.47 -9.20
C MET A 37 19.36 11.23 -10.69
N PRO A 38 20.35 10.69 -11.44
CA PRO A 38 20.24 10.56 -12.88
C PRO A 38 19.11 9.59 -13.27
N VAL A 39 18.33 9.99 -14.27
CA VAL A 39 17.30 9.13 -14.86
C VAL A 39 17.97 7.89 -15.49
N GLN A 40 17.46 6.72 -15.13
CA GLN A 40 18.04 5.45 -15.51
C GLN A 40 17.61 5.02 -16.91
N ASP A 41 18.56 4.53 -17.71
CA ASP A 41 18.26 3.84 -18.97
C ASP A 41 17.77 2.41 -18.68
N LEU A 42 16.63 2.04 -19.26
CA LEU A 42 16.05 0.70 -19.13
C LEU A 42 16.57 -0.27 -20.21
N THR A 43 17.16 0.25 -21.28
CA THR A 43 17.58 -0.53 -22.47
C THR A 43 19.06 -0.89 -22.45
N ARG A 44 19.89 -0.09 -21.76
CA ARG A 44 21.34 -0.27 -21.67
C ARG A 44 21.78 -0.31 -20.22
N TRP A 45 22.79 -1.12 -19.93
CA TRP A 45 23.40 -1.21 -18.62
C TRP A 45 24.88 -1.59 -18.76
N SER A 46 25.75 -0.91 -18.01
CA SER A 46 27.17 -1.23 -17.89
C SER A 46 27.44 -1.79 -16.50
N GLU A 47 28.12 -2.92 -16.40
CA GLU A 47 28.54 -3.47 -15.11
C GLU A 47 29.68 -2.66 -14.46
N ALA A 48 30.35 -1.79 -15.23
CA ALA A 48 31.40 -0.91 -14.69
C ALA A 48 30.85 0.07 -13.63
N ASP A 49 29.56 0.41 -13.71
CA ASP A 49 28.87 1.32 -12.79
C ASP A 49 28.26 0.60 -11.58
N ALA A 50 28.46 -0.73 -11.46
CA ALA A 50 27.89 -1.52 -10.39
C ALA A 50 28.75 -1.44 -9.12
N HIS A 51 28.10 -1.37 -7.96
CA HIS A 51 28.72 -1.54 -6.66
C HIS A 51 29.38 -2.93 -6.58
N PRO A 52 30.71 -3.01 -6.40
CA PRO A 52 31.43 -4.28 -6.37
C PRO A 52 31.14 -4.99 -5.04
N VAL A 53 30.62 -6.22 -5.11
CA VAL A 53 30.31 -7.00 -3.91
C VAL A 53 31.07 -8.34 -3.92
N PRO A 54 32.11 -8.51 -3.08
CA PRO A 54 32.84 -9.76 -3.00
C PRO A 54 31.99 -10.92 -2.47
N GLY A 55 32.12 -12.11 -3.06
CA GLY A 55 31.79 -13.37 -2.39
C GLY A 55 30.31 -13.64 -2.06
N ARG A 56 29.35 -13.06 -2.80
CA ARG A 56 27.91 -13.29 -2.53
C ARG A 56 27.51 -14.76 -2.65
N ARG A 57 27.02 -15.32 -1.54
CA ARG A 57 26.30 -16.60 -1.55
C ARG A 57 24.84 -16.37 -1.93
N SER A 58 24.50 -16.70 -3.18
CA SER A 58 23.10 -16.79 -3.60
C SER A 58 22.42 -17.95 -2.85
N PRO A 59 21.15 -17.82 -2.43
CA PRO A 59 20.41 -18.86 -1.70
C PRO A 59 19.93 -19.98 -2.64
N TRP A 60 20.86 -20.58 -3.41
CA TRP A 60 20.55 -21.59 -4.43
C TRP A 60 19.81 -22.80 -3.88
N GLY A 61 20.12 -23.24 -2.65
CA GLY A 61 19.39 -24.35 -2.00
C GLY A 61 17.91 -24.00 -1.77
N ALA A 62 17.62 -22.80 -1.26
CA ALA A 62 16.25 -22.34 -1.06
C ALA A 62 15.51 -22.15 -2.40
N ARG A 63 16.20 -21.62 -3.42
CA ARG A 63 15.63 -21.47 -4.78
C ARG A 63 15.34 -22.82 -5.44
N ALA A 64 16.27 -23.77 -5.35
CA ALA A 64 16.06 -25.11 -5.87
C ALA A 64 14.90 -25.81 -5.17
N PHE A 65 14.75 -25.63 -3.86
CA PHE A 65 13.60 -26.16 -3.12
C PHE A 65 12.27 -25.53 -3.58
N VAL A 66 12.20 -24.20 -3.65
CA VAL A 66 10.95 -23.48 -4.01
C VAL A 66 10.60 -23.67 -5.49
N PHE A 67 11.50 -23.32 -6.41
CA PHE A 67 11.21 -23.41 -7.84
C PHE A 67 11.22 -24.85 -8.34
N GLY A 68 12.15 -25.68 -7.87
CA GLY A 68 12.20 -27.09 -8.24
C GLY A 68 11.01 -27.85 -7.67
N GLY A 69 10.67 -27.66 -6.39
CA GLY A 69 9.48 -28.24 -5.79
C GLY A 69 8.19 -27.76 -6.45
N GLY A 70 8.08 -26.45 -6.74
CA GLY A 70 6.95 -25.87 -7.45
C GLY A 70 6.79 -26.46 -8.85
N ALA A 71 7.89 -26.59 -9.60
CA ALA A 71 7.89 -27.19 -10.93
C ALA A 71 7.50 -28.68 -10.90
N LEU A 72 8.03 -29.46 -9.95
CA LEU A 72 7.68 -30.88 -9.79
C LEU A 72 6.20 -31.06 -9.44
N LEU A 73 5.67 -30.26 -8.50
CA LEU A 73 4.25 -30.27 -8.17
C LEU A 73 3.39 -29.88 -9.36
N THR A 74 3.81 -28.86 -10.12
CA THR A 74 3.10 -28.42 -11.33
C THR A 74 3.06 -29.53 -12.38
N ALA A 75 4.20 -30.16 -12.66
CA ALA A 75 4.28 -31.28 -13.59
C ALA A 75 3.39 -32.44 -13.14
N TYR A 76 3.44 -32.80 -11.86
CA TYR A 76 2.56 -33.81 -11.28
C TYR A 76 1.08 -33.44 -11.45
N GLY A 77 0.68 -32.24 -11.06
CA GLY A 77 -0.69 -31.75 -11.21
C GLY A 77 -1.16 -31.74 -12.67
N ALA A 78 -0.29 -31.33 -13.60
CA ALA A 78 -0.59 -31.33 -15.03
C ALA A 78 -0.75 -32.74 -15.59
N VAL A 79 0.09 -33.71 -15.19
CA VAL A 79 -0.06 -35.12 -15.57
C VAL A 79 -1.38 -35.68 -15.03
N GLN A 80 -1.70 -35.43 -13.75
CA GLN A 80 -2.97 -35.86 -13.16
C GLN A 80 -4.17 -35.24 -13.87
N MET A 81 -4.10 -33.96 -14.21
CA MET A 81 -5.16 -33.28 -14.96
C MET A 81 -5.29 -33.82 -16.39
N TYR A 82 -4.18 -34.11 -17.06
CA TYR A 82 -4.17 -34.75 -18.38
C TYR A 82 -4.88 -36.10 -18.31
N GLU A 83 -4.52 -36.94 -17.33
CA GLU A 83 -5.14 -38.25 -17.11
C GLU A 83 -6.64 -38.17 -16.81
N VAL A 84 -7.10 -37.10 -16.15
CA VAL A 84 -8.54 -36.85 -15.92
C VAL A 84 -9.28 -36.58 -17.23
N VAL A 85 -8.65 -35.90 -18.20
CA VAL A 85 -9.30 -35.50 -19.46
C VAL A 85 -9.05 -36.47 -20.63
N SER A 86 -7.98 -37.30 -20.59
CA SER A 86 -7.54 -38.14 -21.71
C SER A 86 -8.13 -39.56 -21.73
N VAL A 87 -9.18 -39.84 -20.95
CA VAL A 87 -9.75 -41.20 -20.75
C VAL A 87 -10.27 -41.84 -22.04
N ALA A 88 -10.63 -41.04 -23.06
CA ALA A 88 -11.23 -41.52 -24.31
C ALA A 88 -10.27 -41.68 -25.50
N GLY A 89 -8.95 -41.58 -25.30
CA GLY A 89 -7.93 -41.83 -26.34
C GLY A 89 -7.69 -40.69 -27.34
N SER A 90 -8.51 -39.63 -27.37
CA SER A 90 -8.23 -38.38 -28.10
C SER A 90 -8.67 -37.15 -27.30
N THR A 91 -7.71 -36.29 -26.93
CA THR A 91 -7.97 -35.05 -26.18
C THR A 91 -8.47 -33.94 -27.10
N THR A 92 -9.63 -33.35 -26.79
CA THR A 92 -10.20 -32.24 -27.58
C THR A 92 -9.44 -30.93 -27.35
N TRP A 93 -9.62 -29.95 -28.24
CA TRP A 93 -9.01 -28.62 -28.07
C TRP A 93 -9.46 -27.92 -26.77
N LEU A 94 -10.73 -28.06 -26.37
CA LEU A 94 -11.21 -27.49 -25.10
C LEU A 94 -10.56 -28.16 -23.89
N GLN A 95 -10.28 -29.46 -23.95
CA GLN A 95 -9.57 -30.17 -22.88
C GLN A 95 -8.10 -29.74 -22.78
N TRP A 96 -7.42 -29.53 -23.91
CA TRP A 96 -6.07 -28.95 -23.93
C TRP A 96 -6.04 -27.53 -23.37
N LEU A 97 -7.03 -26.71 -23.70
CA LEU A 97 -7.17 -25.37 -23.14
C LEU A 97 -7.40 -25.42 -21.62
N LEU A 98 -8.28 -26.32 -21.15
CA LEU A 98 -8.52 -26.53 -19.72
C LEU A 98 -7.23 -26.96 -19.00
N LEU A 99 -6.49 -27.91 -19.57
CA LEU A 99 -5.22 -28.38 -19.02
C LEU A 99 -4.17 -27.26 -18.94
N ALA A 100 -4.06 -26.44 -19.98
CA ALA A 100 -3.14 -25.31 -20.00
C ALA A 100 -3.50 -24.26 -18.92
N LEU A 101 -4.78 -23.89 -18.81
CA LEU A 101 -5.27 -22.97 -17.78
C LEU A 101 -5.06 -23.54 -16.38
N PHE A 102 -5.37 -24.83 -16.17
CA PHE A 102 -5.12 -25.52 -14.91
C PHE A 102 -3.65 -25.52 -14.55
N ALA A 103 -2.76 -25.91 -15.47
CA ALA A 103 -1.32 -25.98 -15.20
C ALA A 103 -0.76 -24.59 -14.84
N LEU A 104 -1.18 -23.53 -15.53
CA LEU A 104 -0.78 -22.16 -15.23
C LEU A 104 -1.26 -21.74 -13.83
N ASN A 105 -2.56 -21.89 -13.53
CA ASN A 105 -3.11 -21.53 -12.22
C ASN A 105 -2.50 -22.36 -11.09
N PHE A 106 -2.35 -23.67 -11.30
CA PHE A 106 -1.78 -24.58 -10.31
C PHE A 106 -0.31 -24.31 -10.06
N SER A 107 0.46 -23.90 -11.08
CA SER A 107 1.88 -23.55 -10.92
C SER A 107 2.09 -22.42 -9.93
N TRP A 108 1.21 -21.42 -9.96
CA TRP A 108 1.22 -20.31 -9.03
C TRP A 108 0.96 -20.76 -7.59
N ILE A 109 -0.05 -21.62 -7.39
CA ILE A 109 -0.38 -22.18 -6.08
C ILE A 109 0.77 -23.04 -5.56
N ALA A 110 1.40 -23.85 -6.42
CA ALA A 110 2.53 -24.70 -6.07
C ALA A 110 3.77 -23.90 -5.65
N LEU A 111 4.06 -22.78 -6.31
CA LEU A 111 5.14 -21.86 -5.91
C LEU A 111 4.86 -21.21 -4.56
N ALA A 112 3.64 -20.72 -4.34
CA ALA A 112 3.24 -20.14 -3.05
C ALA A 112 3.32 -21.17 -1.92
N PHE A 113 2.89 -22.41 -2.17
CA PHE A 113 2.95 -23.51 -1.22
C PHE A 113 4.39 -23.86 -0.83
N THR A 114 5.27 -24.07 -1.81
CA THR A 114 6.67 -24.46 -1.53
C THR A 114 7.45 -23.34 -0.85
N SER A 115 7.21 -22.07 -1.22
CA SER A 115 7.73 -20.91 -0.49
C SER A 115 7.21 -20.87 0.95
N GLY A 116 5.89 -21.04 1.15
CA GLY A 116 5.29 -21.09 2.48
C GLY A 116 5.78 -22.24 3.35
N LEU A 117 6.01 -23.42 2.75
CA LEU A 117 6.57 -24.59 3.43
C LEU A 117 8.01 -24.31 3.88
N LEU A 118 8.82 -23.67 3.05
CA LEU A 118 10.17 -23.25 3.43
C LEU A 118 10.13 -22.27 4.62
N GLY A 119 9.24 -21.27 4.57
CA GLY A 119 9.04 -20.30 5.66
C GLY A 119 8.58 -20.96 6.96
N PHE A 120 7.63 -21.90 6.87
CA PHE A 120 7.15 -22.68 8.00
C PHE A 120 8.27 -23.50 8.66
N LEU A 121 9.04 -24.24 7.87
CA LEU A 121 10.15 -25.06 8.37
C LEU A 121 11.24 -24.22 9.03
N ALA A 122 11.49 -23.01 8.52
CA ALA A 122 12.44 -22.08 9.12
C ALA A 122 11.93 -21.50 10.46
N LEU A 123 10.65 -21.10 10.51
CA LEU A 123 10.04 -20.57 11.73
C LEU A 123 9.92 -21.61 12.84
N LEU A 124 9.81 -22.90 12.52
CA LEU A 124 9.88 -23.98 13.53
C LEU A 124 11.26 -24.07 14.20
N ARG A 125 12.33 -23.68 13.51
CA ARG A 125 13.71 -23.75 13.99
C ARG A 125 14.18 -22.47 14.69
N ARG A 126 13.23 -21.56 15.02
CA ARG A 126 13.40 -20.21 15.62
C ARG A 126 14.85 -19.83 15.94
N ARG A 127 15.41 -18.91 15.15
CA ARG A 127 16.45 -18.00 15.62
C ARG A 127 15.88 -16.60 15.59
N ARG A 128 15.87 -15.93 16.75
CA ARG A 128 15.66 -14.49 16.78
C ARG A 128 16.86 -13.84 16.09
N PRO A 129 16.67 -12.75 15.34
CA PRO A 129 17.79 -12.03 14.79
C PRO A 129 18.56 -11.44 15.97
N GLU A 130 19.89 -11.52 15.93
CA GLU A 130 20.70 -10.80 16.90
C GLU A 130 20.62 -9.32 16.57
N VAL A 131 20.07 -8.53 17.49
CA VAL A 131 20.14 -7.07 17.41
C VAL A 131 21.60 -6.72 17.63
N GLN A 132 22.22 -6.14 16.62
CA GLN A 132 23.58 -5.65 16.77
C GLN A 132 23.57 -4.51 17.79
N ALA A 133 24.48 -4.58 18.76
CA ALA A 133 24.63 -3.59 19.81
C ALA A 133 25.71 -2.57 19.39
N GLY A 134 25.45 -1.29 19.64
CA GLY A 134 26.39 -0.20 19.38
C GLY A 134 25.69 1.13 19.14
N PRO A 135 26.37 2.26 19.38
CA PRO A 135 25.86 3.58 19.03
C PRO A 135 25.73 3.71 17.51
N LEU A 136 24.73 4.46 17.05
CA LEU A 136 24.65 4.82 15.62
C LEU A 136 25.76 5.80 15.27
N THR A 137 26.34 5.64 14.09
CA THR A 137 27.42 6.49 13.57
C THR A 137 27.00 7.34 12.38
N THR A 138 25.86 7.01 11.77
CA THR A 138 25.31 7.65 10.57
C THR A 138 24.05 8.45 10.88
N ARG A 139 23.65 9.33 9.95
CA ARG A 139 22.39 10.08 10.05
C ARG A 139 21.29 9.46 9.21
N THR A 140 20.09 9.34 9.79
CA THR A 140 18.91 8.78 9.13
C THR A 140 17.77 9.80 9.05
N ALA A 141 17.25 10.05 7.85
CA ALA A 141 16.01 10.81 7.68
C ALA A 141 14.78 9.90 7.74
N VAL A 142 13.86 10.16 8.66
CA VAL A 142 12.53 9.54 8.68
C VAL A 142 11.60 10.38 7.81
N VAL A 143 11.27 9.90 6.62
CA VAL A 143 10.48 10.64 5.62
C VAL A 143 9.06 10.11 5.54
N MET A 144 8.08 10.99 5.68
CA MET A 144 6.65 10.67 5.56
C MET A 144 6.01 11.53 4.46
N PRO A 145 5.81 10.96 3.25
CA PRO A 145 5.01 11.60 2.22
C PRO A 145 3.54 11.68 2.62
N VAL A 146 2.95 12.87 2.43
CA VAL A 146 1.54 13.17 2.70
C VAL A 146 0.91 13.81 1.45
N TYR A 147 -0.40 13.64 1.27
CA TYR A 147 -1.13 14.11 0.10
C TYR A 147 -2.47 14.76 0.41
N ASN A 148 -3.29 14.22 1.29
CA ASN A 148 -4.59 14.81 1.70
C ASN A 148 -5.15 14.04 2.92
N GLU A 149 -4.27 13.35 3.64
CA GLU A 149 -4.61 12.61 4.84
C GLU A 149 -5.00 13.58 5.96
N ALA A 150 -5.82 13.11 6.90
CA ALA A 150 -6.15 13.88 8.09
C ALA A 150 -4.87 14.29 8.84
N THR A 151 -4.73 15.59 9.05
CA THR A 151 -3.56 16.22 9.66
C THR A 151 -3.42 15.76 11.09
N ALA A 152 -4.51 15.74 11.86
CA ALA A 152 -4.50 15.36 13.26
C ALA A 152 -3.86 13.98 13.47
N ARG A 153 -4.24 13.01 12.62
CA ARG A 153 -3.73 11.64 12.63
C ARG A 153 -2.28 11.55 12.15
N THR A 154 -1.96 12.21 11.04
CA THR A 154 -0.63 12.11 10.42
C THR A 154 0.45 12.72 11.31
N PHE A 155 0.21 13.91 11.86
CA PHE A 155 1.14 14.53 12.82
C PHE A 155 1.21 13.76 14.14
N ALA A 156 0.13 13.10 14.54
CA ALA A 156 0.16 12.23 15.72
C ALA A 156 1.05 11.00 15.52
N ALA A 157 1.03 10.39 14.33
CA ALA A 157 1.92 9.28 13.99
C ALA A 157 3.39 9.72 13.99
N VAL A 158 3.72 10.86 13.35
CA VAL A 158 5.09 11.40 13.32
C VAL A 158 5.59 11.71 14.73
N GLU A 159 4.78 12.38 15.56
CA GLU A 159 5.15 12.69 16.94
C GLU A 159 5.36 11.42 17.76
N ALA A 160 4.47 10.44 17.67
CA ALA A 160 4.62 9.18 18.40
C ALA A 160 5.88 8.41 17.98
N ILE A 161 6.16 8.34 16.67
CA ILE A 161 7.37 7.68 16.13
C ILE A 161 8.61 8.39 16.65
N ARG A 162 8.65 9.72 16.57
CA ARG A 162 9.74 10.54 17.09
C ARG A 162 9.95 10.27 18.57
N ASP A 163 8.93 10.41 19.39
CA ASP A 163 9.06 10.27 20.85
C ASP A 163 9.49 8.85 21.22
N SER A 164 9.04 7.83 20.47
CA SER A 164 9.51 6.46 20.65
C SER A 164 10.97 6.26 20.26
N ILE A 165 11.48 6.95 19.24
CA ILE A 165 12.90 6.93 18.86
C ILE A 165 13.75 7.70 19.88
N GLU A 166 13.32 8.89 20.31
CA GLU A 166 14.02 9.65 21.35
C GLU A 166 14.15 8.85 22.65
N ALA A 167 13.12 8.08 23.02
CA ALA A 167 13.13 7.19 24.19
C ALA A 167 14.19 6.08 24.12
N THR A 168 14.74 5.77 22.95
CA THR A 168 15.86 4.80 22.81
C THR A 168 17.22 5.38 23.23
N GLY A 169 17.32 6.71 23.37
CA GLY A 169 18.58 7.42 23.63
C GLY A 169 19.40 7.75 22.38
N GLU A 170 19.02 7.27 21.20
CA GLU A 170 19.73 7.46 19.92
C GLU A 170 19.07 8.52 19.02
N GLY A 171 18.13 9.31 19.55
CA GLY A 171 17.33 10.26 18.76
C GLY A 171 18.12 11.33 18.02
N ALA A 172 19.35 11.64 18.44
CA ALA A 172 20.24 12.58 17.75
C ALA A 172 20.65 12.11 16.33
N ALA A 173 20.60 10.80 16.07
CA ALA A 173 20.89 10.23 14.75
C ALA A 173 19.75 10.41 13.73
N PHE A 174 18.58 10.89 14.16
CA PHE A 174 17.37 10.95 13.35
C PHE A 174 16.83 12.36 13.16
N ASP A 175 16.44 12.66 11.92
CA ASP A 175 15.64 13.84 11.55
C ASP A 175 14.31 13.40 10.93
N TYR A 176 13.26 14.18 11.14
CA TYR A 176 11.88 13.85 10.76
C TYR A 176 11.38 14.80 9.69
N TRP A 177 10.88 14.25 8.59
CA TRP A 177 10.47 15.00 7.41
C TRP A 177 9.04 14.68 7.01
N ILE A 178 8.19 15.70 7.00
CA ILE A 178 6.86 15.64 6.39
C ILE A 178 6.97 16.21 4.97
N LEU A 179 6.68 15.37 3.98
CA LEU A 179 6.80 15.72 2.56
C LEU A 179 5.41 15.85 1.95
N SER A 180 4.87 17.05 1.86
CA SER A 180 3.51 17.31 1.42
C SER A 180 3.36 17.52 -0.09
N ASP A 181 2.44 16.75 -0.66
CA ASP A 181 1.87 16.93 -1.99
C ASP A 181 0.42 17.43 -1.90
N SER A 182 0.03 18.10 -0.82
CA SER A 182 -1.38 18.41 -0.58
C SER A 182 -2.02 19.32 -1.63
N THR A 183 -3.16 18.87 -2.16
CA THR A 183 -3.89 19.57 -3.25
C THR A 183 -5.16 20.27 -2.77
N GLN A 184 -5.53 20.08 -1.51
CA GLN A 184 -6.63 20.81 -0.87
C GLN A 184 -6.04 21.92 0.00
N ALA A 185 -6.55 23.14 -0.19
CA ALA A 185 -6.09 24.33 0.52
C ALA A 185 -6.21 24.15 2.04
N ASP A 186 -7.36 23.65 2.50
CA ASP A 186 -7.62 23.45 3.93
C ASP A 186 -6.67 22.41 4.54
N ALA A 187 -6.39 21.32 3.81
CA ALA A 187 -5.43 20.30 4.26
C ALA A 187 -3.99 20.85 4.35
N TRP A 188 -3.56 21.64 3.37
CA TRP A 188 -2.23 22.26 3.40
C TRP A 188 -2.08 23.20 4.60
N ILE A 189 -3.05 24.08 4.84
CA ILE A 189 -2.99 25.01 5.98
C ILE A 189 -3.09 24.27 7.32
N ALA A 190 -3.91 23.21 7.39
CA ALA A 190 -3.96 22.34 8.57
C ALA A 190 -2.58 21.76 8.90
N GLU A 191 -1.86 21.23 7.89
CA GLU A 191 -0.51 20.69 8.05
C GLU A 191 0.48 21.72 8.59
N GLU A 192 0.49 22.94 8.04
CA GLU A 192 1.39 24.00 8.50
C GLU A 192 1.10 24.43 9.94
N ARG A 193 -0.18 24.53 10.30
CA ARG A 193 -0.61 24.83 11.67
C ARG A 193 -0.18 23.75 12.65
N ALA A 194 -0.35 22.48 12.29
CA ALA A 194 0.11 21.35 13.10
C ALA A 194 1.64 21.31 13.21
N TYR A 195 2.35 21.60 12.12
CA TYR A 195 3.82 21.70 12.10
C TYR A 195 4.33 22.79 13.02
N LEU A 196 3.80 24.02 12.92
CA LEU A 196 4.19 25.14 13.76
C LEU A 196 3.94 24.85 15.24
N ALA A 197 2.76 24.31 15.58
CA ALA A 197 2.41 23.96 16.94
C ALA A 197 3.32 22.85 17.51
N LEU A 198 3.61 21.81 16.72
CA LEU A 198 4.51 20.74 17.13
C LEU A 198 5.94 21.26 17.31
N ARG A 199 6.44 22.06 16.36
CA ARG A 199 7.77 22.67 16.44
C ARG A 199 7.91 23.57 17.67
N ALA A 200 6.91 24.39 17.96
CA ALA A 200 6.90 25.26 19.14
C ALA A 200 6.98 24.47 20.45
N ARG A 201 6.26 23.33 20.54
CA ARG A 201 6.28 22.47 21.73
C ARG A 201 7.58 21.70 21.90
N LEU A 202 8.24 21.33 20.80
CA LEU A 202 9.51 20.60 20.83
C LEU A 202 10.73 21.51 21.06
N GLY A 203 10.64 22.80 20.73
CA GLY A 203 11.68 23.80 20.96
C GLY A 203 12.85 23.76 19.97
N GLU A 204 13.91 24.52 20.30
CA GLU A 204 15.14 24.60 19.51
C GLU A 204 15.88 23.25 19.53
N GLY A 205 15.88 22.54 18.41
CA GLY A 205 16.39 21.15 18.31
C GLY A 205 15.33 20.11 17.96
N ALA A 206 14.13 20.53 17.56
CA ALA A 206 13.03 19.64 17.16
C ALA A 206 13.41 18.59 16.08
N ARG A 207 14.42 18.87 15.24
CA ARG A 207 14.85 18.02 14.10
C ARG A 207 13.66 17.63 13.19
N LEU A 208 12.69 18.55 13.08
CA LEU A 208 11.43 18.36 12.38
C LEU A 208 11.32 19.34 11.23
N TYR A 209 11.11 18.81 10.04
CA TYR A 209 11.09 19.55 8.80
C TYR A 209 9.79 19.30 8.04
N TYR A 210 9.27 20.36 7.42
CA TYR A 210 8.05 20.33 6.63
C TYR A 210 8.29 20.97 5.28
N ARG A 211 7.80 20.32 4.21
CA ARG A 211 7.93 20.85 2.86
C ARG A 211 6.71 20.50 2.04
N HIS A 212 6.09 21.51 1.43
CA HIS A 212 5.03 21.36 0.44
C HIS A 212 5.58 21.59 -0.98
N ARG A 213 5.12 20.80 -1.96
CA ARG A 213 5.46 20.99 -3.39
C ARG A 213 4.40 21.79 -4.12
N GLN A 214 4.84 22.84 -4.81
CA GLN A 214 3.97 23.61 -5.70
C GLN A 214 3.41 22.79 -6.89
N LYS A 215 4.21 21.88 -7.45
CA LYS A 215 3.83 21.03 -8.59
C LYS A 215 4.16 19.57 -8.30
N ASN A 216 3.12 18.74 -8.21
CA ASN A 216 3.25 17.33 -7.84
C ASN A 216 3.56 16.44 -9.06
N HIS A 217 4.78 16.54 -9.58
CA HIS A 217 5.27 15.59 -10.57
C HIS A 217 5.55 14.23 -9.93
N HIS A 218 5.17 13.14 -10.61
CA HIS A 218 5.44 11.73 -10.24
C HIS A 218 4.91 11.30 -8.86
N ARG A 219 3.96 12.04 -8.26
CA ARG A 219 3.28 11.68 -6.99
C ARG A 219 4.31 11.34 -5.90
N LYS A 220 4.08 10.26 -5.11
CA LYS A 220 4.97 9.77 -4.05
C LYS A 220 6.43 9.59 -4.49
N ALA A 221 6.67 8.94 -5.63
CA ALA A 221 8.03 8.74 -6.17
C ALA A 221 8.74 10.08 -6.42
N GLY A 222 8.03 11.03 -7.05
CA GLY A 222 8.58 12.36 -7.27
C GLY A 222 8.77 13.17 -5.99
N ASN A 223 7.92 12.95 -4.99
CA ASN A 223 8.01 13.62 -3.69
C ASN A 223 9.27 13.18 -2.93
N ILE A 224 9.55 11.87 -2.94
CA ILE A 224 10.79 11.28 -2.42
C ILE A 224 12.00 11.74 -3.24
N ALA A 225 11.91 11.71 -4.58
CA ALA A 225 13.00 12.16 -5.46
C ALA A 225 13.37 13.64 -5.24
N ASP A 226 12.39 14.52 -5.04
CA ASP A 226 12.65 15.94 -4.70
C ASP A 226 13.37 16.08 -3.35
N PHE A 227 12.98 15.27 -2.35
CA PHE A 227 13.71 15.22 -1.08
C PHE A 227 15.16 14.78 -1.27
N VAL A 228 15.36 13.65 -1.97
CA VAL A 228 16.70 13.07 -2.20
C VAL A 228 17.60 14.05 -2.96
N THR A 229 17.08 14.69 -4.00
CA THR A 229 17.86 15.59 -4.87
C THR A 229 18.22 16.92 -4.22
N ARG A 230 17.46 17.38 -3.22
CA ARG A 230 17.68 18.69 -2.57
C ARG A 230 18.31 18.58 -1.19
N TRP A 231 17.95 17.58 -0.39
CA TRP A 231 18.43 17.42 0.99
C TRP A 231 19.02 16.04 1.30
N GLY A 232 18.97 15.09 0.37
CA GLY A 232 19.47 13.74 0.60
C GLY A 232 20.95 13.67 0.98
N GLY A 233 21.76 14.67 0.60
CA GLY A 233 23.18 14.73 0.93
C GLY A 233 23.50 14.96 2.42
N HIS A 234 22.49 15.25 3.25
CA HIS A 234 22.63 15.33 4.71
C HIS A 234 22.55 13.98 5.42
N TYR A 235 22.14 12.92 4.71
CA TYR A 235 21.74 11.66 5.32
C TYR A 235 22.36 10.45 4.62
N ASP A 236 23.01 9.59 5.39
CA ASP A 236 23.49 8.30 4.88
C ASP A 236 22.33 7.38 4.52
N HIS A 237 21.26 7.45 5.31
CA HIS A 237 20.08 6.60 5.20
C HIS A 237 18.78 7.41 5.23
N MET A 238 17.73 6.86 4.61
CA MET A 238 16.37 7.35 4.77
C MET A 238 15.42 6.19 5.09
N LEU A 239 14.56 6.37 6.08
CA LEU A 239 13.44 5.49 6.39
C LEU A 239 12.18 6.06 5.75
N VAL A 240 11.64 5.37 4.74
CA VAL A 240 10.42 5.81 4.05
C VAL A 240 9.19 5.23 4.74
N LEU A 241 8.26 6.10 5.14
CA LEU A 241 6.97 5.76 5.72
C LEU A 241 5.83 6.09 4.75
N ASP A 242 4.64 5.53 4.98
CA ASP A 242 3.38 6.07 4.47
C ASP A 242 2.63 6.81 5.59
N ALA A 243 1.67 7.66 5.23
CA ALA A 243 0.88 8.45 6.19
C ALA A 243 -0.03 7.63 7.12
N ASP A 244 -0.16 6.32 6.90
CA ASP A 244 -0.81 5.34 7.78
C ASP A 244 0.18 4.34 8.41
N SER A 245 1.48 4.58 8.25
CA SER A 245 2.54 3.78 8.86
C SER A 245 2.80 4.20 10.31
N LEU A 246 3.10 3.21 11.14
CA LEU A 246 3.52 3.44 12.52
C LEU A 246 4.64 2.46 12.88
N MET A 247 5.75 2.97 13.42
CA MET A 247 6.90 2.15 13.79
C MET A 247 7.39 2.49 15.20
N SER A 248 7.75 1.48 15.99
CA SER A 248 8.40 1.69 17.28
C SER A 248 9.86 2.11 17.11
N GLY A 249 10.38 2.86 18.09
CA GLY A 249 11.79 3.26 18.13
C GLY A 249 12.75 2.08 18.03
N ASP A 250 12.48 0.98 18.74
CA ASP A 250 13.30 -0.24 18.67
C ASP A 250 13.35 -0.84 17.27
N CYS A 251 12.22 -0.81 16.55
CA CYS A 251 12.13 -1.30 15.17
C CYS A 251 12.99 -0.45 14.24
N VAL A 252 12.83 0.88 14.33
CA VAL A 252 13.61 1.86 13.54
C VAL A 252 15.10 1.75 13.84
N LEU A 253 15.47 1.67 15.12
CA LEU A 253 16.86 1.53 15.56
C LEU A 253 17.48 0.22 15.07
N THR A 254 16.73 -0.88 15.08
CA THR A 254 17.22 -2.17 14.57
C THR A 254 17.45 -2.11 13.06
N LEU A 255 16.57 -1.45 12.29
CA LEU A 255 16.77 -1.23 10.86
C LEU A 255 17.99 -0.35 10.57
N ALA A 256 18.16 0.75 11.31
CA ALA A 256 19.31 1.64 11.19
C ALA A 256 20.64 0.90 11.44
N ARG A 257 20.72 0.14 12.54
CA ARG A 257 21.91 -0.67 12.86
C ARG A 257 22.17 -1.76 11.82
N ALA A 258 21.13 -2.40 11.29
CA ALA A 258 21.29 -3.40 10.23
C ALA A 258 21.84 -2.78 8.93
N MET A 259 21.44 -1.55 8.60
CA MET A 259 21.93 -0.82 7.43
C MET A 259 23.38 -0.33 7.60
N GLU A 260 23.77 0.10 8.80
CA GLU A 260 25.16 0.47 9.13
C GLU A 260 26.10 -0.75 9.08
N ALA A 261 25.64 -1.88 9.62
CA ALA A 261 26.43 -3.11 9.71
C ALA A 261 26.67 -3.79 8.35
N ASP A 262 25.84 -3.49 7.37
CA ASP A 262 25.86 -4.12 6.06
C ASP A 262 26.17 -3.07 4.97
N PRO A 263 27.47 -2.82 4.68
CA PRO A 263 27.88 -1.82 3.70
C PRO A 263 27.45 -2.16 2.27
N ASP A 264 26.97 -3.38 2.01
CA ASP A 264 26.47 -3.80 0.70
C ASP A 264 24.93 -3.75 0.60
N SER A 265 24.24 -3.36 1.66
CA SER A 265 22.79 -3.18 1.67
C SER A 265 22.38 -1.85 1.06
N GLY A 266 21.40 -1.89 0.15
CA GLY A 266 20.77 -0.72 -0.44
C GLY A 266 19.38 -0.47 0.14
N ILE A 267 18.59 -1.53 0.36
CA ILE A 267 17.25 -1.45 0.98
C ILE A 267 17.07 -2.62 1.96
N ILE A 268 16.57 -2.31 3.15
CA ILE A 268 16.14 -3.29 4.16
C ILE A 268 14.67 -3.04 4.48
N GLN A 269 13.82 -4.03 4.17
CA GLN A 269 12.37 -3.97 4.32
C GLN A 269 11.93 -4.66 5.62
N SER A 270 11.08 -4.01 6.43
CA SER A 270 10.36 -4.70 7.52
C SER A 270 9.07 -5.34 7.00
N LEU A 271 8.40 -6.14 7.84
CA LEU A 271 7.04 -6.63 7.58
C LEU A 271 6.01 -5.79 8.36
N PRO A 272 5.27 -4.87 7.70
CA PRO A 272 4.21 -4.13 8.37
C PRO A 272 3.04 -5.05 8.75
N LEU A 273 2.57 -4.94 10.00
CA LEU A 273 1.38 -5.62 10.50
C LEU A 273 0.17 -4.68 10.51
N ILE A 274 -0.99 -5.19 10.11
CA ILE A 274 -2.23 -4.41 10.08
C ILE A 274 -2.76 -4.24 11.51
N ILE A 275 -3.07 -3.00 11.94
CA ILE A 275 -3.68 -2.69 13.25
C ILE A 275 -4.86 -1.71 13.14
N ASN A 276 -5.50 -1.43 14.28
CA ASN A 276 -6.43 -0.33 14.51
C ASN A 276 -7.72 -0.29 13.67
N ARG A 277 -8.12 -1.39 13.03
CA ARG A 277 -9.35 -1.43 12.22
C ARG A 277 -10.36 -2.46 12.74
N ASN A 278 -11.65 -2.09 12.70
CA ASN A 278 -12.71 -2.82 13.42
C ASN A 278 -13.87 -3.31 12.55
N THR A 279 -13.93 -2.98 11.26
CA THR A 279 -14.93 -3.54 10.34
C THR A 279 -14.72 -5.04 10.15
N LEU A 280 -15.77 -5.79 9.75
CA LEU A 280 -15.69 -7.24 9.55
C LEU A 280 -14.50 -7.62 8.65
N PHE A 281 -14.35 -6.92 7.53
CA PHE A 281 -13.31 -7.23 6.55
C PHE A 281 -11.92 -6.86 7.03
N ALA A 282 -11.76 -5.71 7.69
CA ALA A 282 -10.47 -5.31 8.24
C ALA A 282 -10.00 -6.29 9.33
N ARG A 283 -10.90 -6.80 10.18
CA ARG A 283 -10.56 -7.85 11.17
C ARG A 283 -10.10 -9.14 10.52
N VAL A 284 -10.78 -9.57 9.45
CA VAL A 284 -10.39 -10.75 8.67
C VAL A 284 -8.98 -10.57 8.10
N GLN A 285 -8.70 -9.42 7.47
CA GLN A 285 -7.37 -9.12 6.95
C GLN A 285 -6.31 -9.03 8.04
N GLN A 286 -6.59 -8.34 9.14
CA GLN A 286 -5.68 -8.19 10.27
C GLN A 286 -5.31 -9.54 10.89
N PHE A 287 -6.30 -10.40 11.13
CA PHE A 287 -6.06 -11.77 11.59
C PHE A 287 -5.22 -12.57 10.59
N ALA A 288 -5.57 -12.54 9.30
CA ALA A 288 -4.84 -13.27 8.26
C ALA A 288 -3.38 -12.79 8.13
N ALA A 289 -3.16 -11.47 8.10
CA ALA A 289 -1.82 -10.87 8.02
C ALA A 289 -0.97 -11.26 9.24
N ARG A 290 -1.54 -11.25 10.45
CA ARG A 290 -0.81 -11.56 11.66
C ARG A 290 -0.49 -13.05 11.85
N ILE A 291 -1.39 -13.94 11.44
CA ILE A 291 -1.25 -15.40 11.65
C ILE A 291 -0.52 -16.07 10.48
N TYR A 292 -0.83 -15.70 9.23
CA TYR A 292 -0.26 -16.34 8.04
C TYR A 292 0.88 -15.53 7.41
N GLY A 293 0.86 -14.20 7.56
CA GLY A 293 1.84 -13.29 6.95
C GLY A 293 3.30 -13.65 7.25
N PRO A 294 3.68 -13.94 8.53
CA PRO A 294 5.05 -14.32 8.85
C PRO A 294 5.55 -15.56 8.08
N VAL A 295 4.69 -16.56 7.83
CA VAL A 295 5.05 -17.76 7.06
C VAL A 295 5.40 -17.39 5.61
N ILE A 296 4.54 -16.58 4.99
CA ILE A 296 4.69 -16.16 3.60
C ILE A 296 5.93 -15.26 3.45
N ALA A 297 6.06 -14.26 4.34
CA ALA A 297 7.16 -13.31 4.32
C ALA A 297 8.52 -13.99 4.59
N THR A 298 8.58 -14.92 5.54
CA THR A 298 9.82 -15.68 5.82
C THR A 298 10.21 -16.56 4.64
N GLY A 299 9.24 -17.25 4.02
CA GLY A 299 9.48 -18.03 2.80
C GLY A 299 10.07 -17.17 1.69
N LEU A 300 9.44 -16.01 1.44
CA LEU A 300 9.89 -15.02 0.46
C LEU A 300 11.30 -14.52 0.75
N ALA A 301 11.58 -14.12 2.00
CA ALA A 301 12.88 -13.62 2.43
C ALA A 301 13.98 -14.67 2.24
N LEU A 302 13.72 -15.95 2.52
CA LEU A 302 14.71 -17.01 2.43
C LEU A 302 15.12 -17.35 0.99
N TRP A 303 14.16 -17.51 0.06
CA TRP A 303 14.51 -17.83 -1.32
C TRP A 303 15.01 -16.60 -2.10
N SER A 304 14.53 -15.41 -1.75
CA SER A 304 15.04 -14.16 -2.31
C SER A 304 16.44 -13.86 -1.79
N GLY A 305 16.68 -14.13 -0.51
CA GLY A 305 17.91 -13.77 0.19
C GLY A 305 18.18 -12.28 0.05
N ARG A 306 19.34 -11.96 -0.53
CA ARG A 306 19.78 -10.57 -0.80
C ARG A 306 19.27 -10.00 -2.13
N ASP A 307 18.42 -10.75 -2.84
CA ASP A 307 17.72 -10.34 -4.05
C ASP A 307 16.20 -10.16 -3.79
N GLY A 308 15.87 -9.58 -2.64
CA GLY A 308 14.52 -9.24 -2.21
C GLY A 308 13.90 -8.08 -3.00
N ASN A 309 12.82 -7.55 -2.43
CA ASN A 309 12.00 -6.50 -3.03
C ASN A 309 11.65 -5.41 -2.00
N TYR A 310 11.14 -4.28 -2.49
CA TYR A 310 10.69 -3.12 -1.71
C TYR A 310 9.19 -2.89 -1.93
N TRP A 311 8.46 -2.57 -0.87
CA TRP A 311 7.00 -2.39 -0.88
C TRP A 311 6.56 -0.94 -0.63
N GLY A 312 7.47 0.02 -0.83
CA GLY A 312 7.14 1.44 -0.83
C GLY A 312 7.18 2.13 0.53
N HIS A 313 7.16 1.42 1.66
CA HIS A 313 7.23 2.01 3.00
C HIS A 313 7.73 1.00 4.05
N ASN A 314 7.95 1.50 5.26
CA ASN A 314 8.52 0.78 6.41
C ASN A 314 9.86 0.10 6.05
N ALA A 315 10.66 0.78 5.25
CA ALA A 315 11.94 0.30 4.78
C ALA A 315 13.00 1.38 4.90
N ILE A 316 14.18 0.98 5.37
CA ILE A 316 15.36 1.85 5.41
C ILE A 316 16.15 1.66 4.11
N ILE A 317 16.62 2.78 3.56
CA ILE A 317 17.23 2.88 2.24
C ILE A 317 18.55 3.63 2.37
N ARG A 318 19.61 3.16 1.72
CA ARG A 318 20.86 3.90 1.60
C ARG A 318 20.69 5.05 0.61
N THR A 319 20.68 6.28 1.12
CA THR A 319 20.26 7.47 0.37
C THR A 319 21.09 7.68 -0.89
N LYS A 320 22.43 7.57 -0.77
CA LYS A 320 23.33 7.73 -1.91
C LYS A 320 23.12 6.66 -2.99
N ALA A 321 22.99 5.40 -2.60
CA ALA A 321 22.74 4.31 -3.55
C ALA A 321 21.40 4.50 -4.29
N PHE A 322 20.39 4.99 -3.58
CA PHE A 322 19.10 5.33 -4.17
C PHE A 322 19.18 6.52 -5.12
N ALA A 323 19.88 7.59 -4.74
CA ALA A 323 20.11 8.73 -5.62
C ALA A 323 20.81 8.29 -6.91
N ASP A 324 21.93 7.57 -6.81
CA ASP A 324 22.76 7.20 -7.95
C ASP A 324 22.03 6.27 -8.95
N HIS A 325 21.05 5.47 -8.50
CA HIS A 325 20.49 4.37 -9.30
C HIS A 325 18.96 4.29 -9.40
N CYS A 326 18.18 5.11 -8.67
CA CYS A 326 16.72 5.04 -8.66
C CYS A 326 16.03 6.20 -9.37
N GLY A 327 16.72 6.98 -10.21
CA GLY A 327 16.08 7.99 -11.06
C GLY A 327 15.12 7.33 -12.07
N LEU A 328 13.81 7.39 -11.82
CA LEU A 328 12.82 6.69 -12.64
C LEU A 328 12.51 7.44 -13.95
N PRO A 329 12.58 6.77 -15.12
CA PRO A 329 12.16 7.36 -16.39
C PRO A 329 10.64 7.31 -16.56
N ASP A 330 10.13 8.18 -17.43
CA ASP A 330 8.78 8.04 -17.97
C ASP A 330 8.75 6.95 -19.05
N LEU A 331 7.76 6.06 -18.96
CA LEU A 331 7.59 5.00 -19.95
C LEU A 331 7.00 5.56 -21.23
N SER A 332 7.57 5.18 -22.38
CA SER A 332 7.09 5.59 -23.69
C SER A 332 5.64 5.16 -23.94
N GLY A 333 4.86 6.01 -24.62
CA GLY A 333 3.49 5.74 -25.02
C GLY A 333 2.44 6.31 -24.07
N LYS A 334 1.17 5.99 -24.33
CA LYS A 334 0.04 6.50 -23.54
C LYS A 334 -0.25 5.59 -22.33
N PRO A 335 -0.78 6.13 -21.22
CA PRO A 335 -1.37 5.34 -20.14
C PRO A 335 -2.39 4.33 -20.70
N PRO A 336 -2.55 3.14 -20.10
CA PRO A 336 -2.06 2.73 -18.78
C PRO A 336 -0.68 2.05 -18.76
N PHE A 337 -0.07 1.77 -19.92
CA PHE A 337 1.25 1.12 -20.02
C PHE A 337 2.42 2.10 -20.20
N GLY A 338 2.16 3.32 -20.69
CA GLY A 338 3.11 4.43 -20.74
C GLY A 338 2.88 5.45 -19.62
N GLY A 339 3.69 6.50 -19.58
CA GLY A 339 3.68 7.54 -18.54
C GLY A 339 4.47 7.13 -17.29
N HIS A 340 4.13 7.75 -16.16
CA HIS A 340 4.83 7.54 -14.90
C HIS A 340 4.70 6.08 -14.40
N VAL A 341 5.75 5.59 -13.75
CA VAL A 341 5.74 4.29 -13.09
C VAL A 341 4.86 4.34 -11.85
N LEU A 342 3.76 3.58 -11.82
CA LEU A 342 2.81 3.60 -10.68
C LEU A 342 3.33 2.82 -9.47
N SER A 343 3.73 1.57 -9.67
CA SER A 343 4.35 0.71 -8.66
C SER A 343 5.87 0.89 -8.73
N HIS A 344 6.30 2.09 -8.34
CA HIS A 344 7.69 2.55 -8.43
C HIS A 344 8.65 1.76 -7.54
N ASP A 345 8.16 1.36 -6.37
CA ASP A 345 8.85 0.60 -5.33
C ASP A 345 9.52 -0.69 -5.84
N PHE A 346 8.78 -1.51 -6.60
CA PHE A 346 9.32 -2.73 -7.22
C PHE A 346 10.43 -2.40 -8.23
N VAL A 347 10.28 -1.29 -8.95
CA VAL A 347 11.25 -0.85 -9.96
C VAL A 347 12.51 -0.33 -9.29
N GLU A 348 12.39 0.48 -8.25
CA GLU A 348 13.50 0.99 -7.45
C GLU A 348 14.29 -0.16 -6.80
N ALA A 349 13.63 -1.16 -6.20
CA ALA A 349 14.32 -2.36 -5.70
C ALA A 349 15.07 -3.12 -6.81
N ALA A 350 14.46 -3.28 -7.98
CA ALA A 350 15.09 -3.93 -9.11
C ALA A 350 16.31 -3.16 -9.63
N LEU A 351 16.26 -1.82 -9.63
CA LEU A 351 17.35 -0.93 -10.05
C LEU A 351 18.50 -0.91 -9.02
N ILE A 352 18.19 -0.85 -7.72
CA ILE A 352 19.17 -1.08 -6.64
C ILE A 352 19.85 -2.43 -6.81
N ARG A 353 19.07 -3.49 -7.08
CA ARG A 353 19.64 -4.82 -7.31
C ARG A 353 20.51 -4.89 -8.57
N ARG A 354 20.09 -4.24 -9.65
CA ARG A 354 20.85 -4.10 -10.91
C ARG A 354 22.21 -3.46 -10.65
N ALA A 355 22.23 -2.40 -9.84
CA ALA A 355 23.43 -1.67 -9.44
C ALA A 355 24.35 -2.41 -8.45
N GLY A 356 24.04 -3.66 -8.09
CA GLY A 356 24.91 -4.48 -7.23
C GLY A 356 24.55 -4.46 -5.75
N TRP A 357 23.84 -3.45 -5.24
CA TRP A 357 23.39 -3.31 -3.85
C TRP A 357 22.36 -4.36 -3.43
N SER A 358 22.41 -4.88 -2.20
CA SER A 358 21.44 -5.87 -1.71
C SER A 358 20.10 -5.26 -1.36
N VAL A 359 19.05 -6.04 -1.59
CA VAL A 359 17.70 -5.75 -1.09
C VAL A 359 17.26 -6.98 -0.32
N TYR A 360 16.87 -6.84 0.95
CA TYR A 360 16.38 -7.96 1.73
C TYR A 360 15.36 -7.52 2.77
N MET A 361 14.68 -8.50 3.34
CA MET A 361 13.62 -8.30 4.32
C MET A 361 14.02 -8.90 5.67
N LEU A 362 13.59 -8.26 6.74
CA LEU A 362 13.65 -8.76 8.12
C LEU A 362 12.23 -9.07 8.61
N PRO A 363 11.59 -10.18 8.16
CA PRO A 363 10.20 -10.50 8.49
C PRO A 363 9.94 -10.78 9.97
N GLU A 364 10.99 -11.11 10.72
CA GLU A 364 10.96 -11.35 12.16
C GLU A 364 10.97 -10.07 13.01
N LEU A 365 11.25 -8.91 12.39
CA LEU A 365 11.30 -7.63 13.09
C LEU A 365 9.88 -7.20 13.47
N GLN A 366 9.65 -7.02 14.77
CA GLN A 366 8.39 -6.53 15.33
C GLN A 366 8.37 -4.99 15.41
N GLY A 367 7.21 -4.42 15.70
CA GLY A 367 7.09 -2.98 15.92
C GLY A 367 6.89 -2.16 14.64
N SER A 368 6.54 -2.80 13.52
CA SER A 368 6.21 -2.14 12.26
C SER A 368 4.73 -2.38 11.91
N TYR A 369 3.97 -1.31 11.72
CA TYR A 369 2.52 -1.37 11.58
C TYR A 369 2.00 -0.50 10.43
N GLU A 370 0.81 -0.85 9.95
CA GLU A 370 0.03 -0.11 8.96
C GLU A 370 -1.48 -0.28 9.22
N GLU A 371 -2.31 0.43 8.46
CA GLU A 371 -3.76 0.26 8.48
C GLU A 371 -4.28 -0.33 7.17
N SER A 372 -5.37 -1.11 7.25
CA SER A 372 -6.03 -1.66 6.06
C SER A 372 -7.25 -0.84 5.65
N PRO A 373 -7.66 -0.87 4.36
CA PRO A 373 -8.90 -0.24 3.95
C PRO A 373 -10.11 -0.91 4.63
N PRO A 374 -11.15 -0.15 5.01
CA PRO A 374 -12.19 -0.63 5.91
C PRO A 374 -13.22 -1.58 5.25
N SER A 375 -13.36 -1.57 3.92
CA SER A 375 -14.34 -2.41 3.23
C SER A 375 -13.78 -3.10 1.98
N LEU A 376 -14.54 -4.09 1.47
CA LEU A 376 -14.22 -4.78 0.22
C LEU A 376 -14.18 -3.82 -0.98
N ILE A 377 -15.02 -2.78 -0.99
CA ILE A 377 -15.05 -1.79 -2.07
C ILE A 377 -13.81 -0.90 -2.02
N ASP A 378 -13.37 -0.50 -0.84
CA ASP A 378 -12.18 0.35 -0.68
C ASP A 378 -10.92 -0.41 -1.10
N VAL A 379 -10.80 -1.69 -0.71
CA VAL A 379 -9.73 -2.56 -1.23
C VAL A 379 -9.83 -2.68 -2.75
N ALA A 380 -11.01 -2.91 -3.33
CA ALA A 380 -11.15 -3.01 -4.78
C ALA A 380 -10.72 -1.74 -5.55
N ILE A 381 -10.92 -0.54 -4.97
CA ILE A 381 -10.45 0.72 -5.55
C ILE A 381 -8.92 0.82 -5.47
N ARG A 382 -8.33 0.48 -4.31
CA ARG A 382 -6.87 0.45 -4.14
C ARG A 382 -6.23 -0.56 -5.09
N ASP A 383 -6.79 -1.76 -5.14
CA ASP A 383 -6.32 -2.90 -5.91
C ASP A 383 -6.33 -2.63 -7.43
N ARG A 384 -7.27 -1.82 -7.94
CA ARG A 384 -7.27 -1.39 -9.35
C ARG A 384 -5.98 -0.64 -9.73
N ARG A 385 -5.47 0.23 -8.86
CA ARG A 385 -4.23 0.98 -9.11
C ARG A 385 -3.02 0.06 -9.09
N TRP A 386 -2.98 -0.86 -8.13
CA TRP A 386 -1.94 -1.88 -8.04
C TRP A 386 -1.96 -2.83 -9.24
N ALA A 387 -3.14 -3.25 -9.71
CA ALA A 387 -3.29 -4.05 -10.92
C ALA A 387 -2.70 -3.35 -12.14
N GLN A 388 -2.95 -2.04 -12.29
CA GLN A 388 -2.37 -1.26 -13.37
C GLN A 388 -0.84 -1.18 -13.27
N GLY A 389 -0.30 -0.85 -12.09
CA GLY A 389 1.15 -0.79 -11.87
C GLY A 389 1.85 -2.13 -12.13
N ASN A 390 1.27 -3.23 -11.65
CA ASN A 390 1.82 -4.58 -11.88
C ASN A 390 1.75 -4.98 -13.35
N LEU A 391 0.66 -4.70 -14.07
CA LEU A 391 0.60 -4.95 -15.51
C LEU A 391 1.56 -4.04 -16.30
N GLN A 392 1.79 -2.80 -15.83
CA GLN A 392 2.78 -1.88 -16.41
C GLN A 392 4.20 -2.47 -16.31
N HIS A 393 4.53 -3.24 -15.27
CA HIS A 393 5.82 -3.92 -15.13
C HIS A 393 6.13 -4.90 -16.27
N SER A 394 5.16 -5.34 -17.07
CA SER A 394 5.42 -6.11 -18.30
C SER A 394 6.31 -5.36 -19.31
N ARG A 395 6.33 -4.01 -19.25
CA ARG A 395 7.24 -3.16 -20.03
C ARG A 395 8.63 -3.02 -19.42
N ILE A 396 8.77 -3.31 -18.12
CA ILE A 396 9.99 -3.08 -17.34
C ILE A 396 10.75 -4.39 -17.09
N ILE A 397 10.06 -5.54 -17.07
CA ILE A 397 10.67 -6.87 -16.81
C ILE A 397 11.83 -7.20 -17.77
N GLY A 398 11.83 -6.61 -18.97
CA GLY A 398 12.89 -6.74 -19.97
C GLY A 398 14.14 -5.90 -19.73
N THR A 399 14.14 -5.00 -18.73
CA THR A 399 15.21 -4.01 -18.48
C THR A 399 16.60 -4.66 -18.43
N ALA A 400 17.56 -4.03 -19.12
CA ALA A 400 18.93 -4.50 -19.18
C ALA A 400 19.58 -4.53 -17.80
N GLY A 401 20.38 -5.57 -17.52
CA GLY A 401 21.10 -5.74 -16.26
C GLY A 401 20.27 -6.27 -15.08
N LEU A 402 18.95 -6.39 -15.19
CA LEU A 402 18.12 -6.93 -14.11
C LEU A 402 18.49 -8.38 -13.77
N LYS A 403 18.63 -8.66 -12.47
CA LYS A 403 18.87 -10.01 -11.95
C LYS A 403 17.60 -10.87 -12.08
N LEU A 404 17.75 -12.19 -12.19
CA LEU A 404 16.63 -13.12 -12.39
C LEU A 404 15.58 -13.04 -11.27
N ALA A 405 16.00 -12.86 -10.02
CA ALA A 405 15.08 -12.70 -8.90
C ALA A 405 14.22 -11.43 -9.02
N SER A 406 14.78 -10.30 -9.48
CA SER A 406 13.99 -9.07 -9.74
C SER A 406 12.97 -9.29 -10.86
N ARG A 407 13.35 -10.00 -11.92
CA ARG A 407 12.41 -10.40 -13.00
C ARG A 407 11.30 -11.30 -12.46
N GLN A 408 11.64 -12.22 -11.55
CA GLN A 408 10.67 -13.07 -10.88
C GLN A 408 9.71 -12.26 -10.01
N HIS A 409 10.17 -11.25 -9.27
CA HIS A 409 9.27 -10.38 -8.48
C HIS A 409 8.27 -9.66 -9.37
N PHE A 410 8.69 -9.14 -10.54
CA PHE A 410 7.77 -8.56 -11.52
C PHE A 410 6.79 -9.61 -12.09
N ALA A 411 7.28 -10.80 -12.46
CA ALA A 411 6.44 -11.87 -12.96
C ALA A 411 5.39 -12.31 -11.91
N THR A 412 5.79 -12.37 -10.64
CA THR A 412 4.92 -12.64 -9.49
C THR A 412 3.85 -11.55 -9.35
N GLY A 413 4.23 -10.28 -9.42
CA GLY A 413 3.28 -9.16 -9.40
C GLY A 413 2.24 -9.21 -10.53
N ILE A 414 2.70 -9.45 -11.77
CA ILE A 414 1.84 -9.62 -12.96
C ILE A 414 0.90 -10.82 -12.79
N ALA A 415 1.45 -11.99 -12.42
CA ALA A 415 0.71 -13.24 -12.27
C ALA A 415 -0.35 -13.14 -11.17
N GLY A 416 -0.08 -12.41 -10.08
CA GLY A 416 -1.05 -12.16 -9.00
C GLY A 416 -2.36 -11.54 -9.48
N TYR A 417 -2.32 -10.71 -10.53
CA TYR A 417 -3.52 -10.13 -11.15
C TYR A 417 -4.06 -10.93 -12.33
N LEU A 418 -3.19 -11.57 -13.13
CA LEU A 418 -3.62 -12.41 -14.25
C LEU A 418 -4.25 -13.74 -13.80
N ALA A 419 -3.97 -14.22 -12.60
CA ALA A 419 -4.57 -15.43 -12.04
C ALA A 419 -6.11 -15.34 -11.99
N SER A 420 -6.67 -14.18 -11.67
CA SER A 420 -8.13 -13.96 -11.61
C SER A 420 -8.85 -14.18 -12.95
N PRO A 421 -8.47 -13.54 -14.07
CA PRO A 421 -9.08 -13.82 -15.37
C PRO A 421 -8.75 -15.22 -15.90
N LEU A 422 -7.57 -15.78 -15.60
CA LEU A 422 -7.24 -17.16 -15.97
C LEU A 422 -8.12 -18.18 -15.23
N TRP A 423 -8.41 -17.94 -13.95
CA TRP A 423 -9.33 -18.77 -13.18
C TRP A 423 -10.77 -18.62 -13.68
N ALA A 424 -11.22 -17.41 -13.98
CA ALA A 424 -12.53 -17.18 -14.58
C ALA A 424 -12.66 -17.89 -15.94
N ALA A 425 -11.64 -17.83 -16.79
CA ALA A 425 -11.59 -18.55 -18.06
C ALA A 425 -11.65 -20.07 -17.85
N GLN A 426 -10.94 -20.60 -16.85
CA GLN A 426 -10.97 -22.02 -16.50
C GLN A 426 -12.39 -22.47 -16.11
N LEU A 427 -13.13 -21.66 -15.33
CA LEU A 427 -14.52 -21.95 -14.99
C LEU A 427 -15.43 -21.95 -16.23
N VAL A 428 -15.29 -20.99 -17.12
CA VAL A 428 -16.08 -20.91 -18.37
C VAL A 428 -15.80 -22.13 -19.26
N VAL A 429 -14.53 -22.51 -19.45
CA VAL A 429 -14.15 -23.70 -20.22
C VAL A 429 -14.69 -24.97 -19.54
N GLY A 430 -14.65 -25.05 -18.22
CA GLY A 430 -15.24 -26.15 -17.44
C GLY A 430 -16.75 -26.30 -17.67
N ILE A 431 -17.50 -25.20 -17.62
CA ILE A 431 -18.95 -25.20 -17.93
C ILE A 431 -19.18 -25.62 -19.38
N ALA A 432 -18.41 -25.11 -20.33
CA ALA A 432 -18.53 -25.45 -21.75
C ALA A 432 -18.30 -26.94 -22.00
N LEU A 433 -17.31 -27.54 -21.34
CA LEU A 433 -17.06 -29.00 -21.39
C LEU A 433 -18.20 -29.80 -20.75
N ALA A 434 -18.78 -29.32 -19.64
CA ALA A 434 -19.93 -29.96 -19.02
C ALA A 434 -21.17 -29.93 -19.94
N LEU A 435 -21.42 -28.79 -20.59
CA LEU A 435 -22.47 -28.65 -21.62
C LEU A 435 -22.22 -29.54 -22.83
N GLN A 436 -20.99 -29.58 -23.33
CA GLN A 436 -20.59 -30.46 -24.43
C GLN A 436 -20.91 -31.92 -24.09
N THR A 437 -20.57 -32.35 -22.87
CA THR A 437 -20.83 -33.74 -22.41
C THR A 437 -22.32 -34.02 -22.21
N ALA A 438 -23.11 -33.02 -21.79
CA ALA A 438 -24.54 -33.18 -21.56
C ALA A 438 -25.37 -33.20 -22.87
N TYR A 439 -24.94 -32.47 -23.91
CA TYR A 439 -25.70 -32.29 -25.15
C TYR A 439 -25.13 -33.00 -26.38
N ILE A 440 -23.82 -33.29 -26.44
CA ILE A 440 -23.25 -34.11 -27.51
C ILE A 440 -23.48 -35.58 -27.18
N ARG A 441 -24.36 -36.23 -27.95
CA ARG A 441 -24.61 -37.67 -27.85
C ARG A 441 -23.30 -38.43 -28.04
N PRO A 442 -22.94 -39.39 -27.16
CA PRO A 442 -21.81 -40.27 -27.42
C PRO A 442 -22.05 -41.04 -28.72
N GLU A 443 -21.20 -40.84 -29.73
CA GLU A 443 -21.06 -41.82 -30.81
C GLU A 443 -20.35 -43.04 -30.22
N TYR A 444 -21.13 -43.98 -29.69
CA TYR A 444 -20.61 -45.25 -29.18
C TYR A 444 -19.95 -46.10 -30.28
N PHE A 445 -20.29 -45.82 -31.55
CA PHE A 445 -19.80 -46.50 -32.74
C PHE A 445 -19.39 -45.46 -33.80
N SER A 446 -18.10 -45.17 -33.92
CA SER A 446 -17.55 -44.48 -35.08
C SER A 446 -17.54 -45.41 -36.31
N THR A 447 -17.48 -44.88 -37.53
CA THR A 447 -17.48 -45.67 -38.79
C THR A 447 -16.22 -46.54 -38.99
N GLU A 448 -15.26 -46.47 -38.06
CA GLU A 448 -14.11 -47.38 -37.95
C GLU A 448 -14.45 -48.57 -37.03
N PHE A 449 -14.21 -49.79 -37.51
CA PHE A 449 -14.41 -51.02 -36.74
C PHE A 449 -13.47 -51.04 -35.51
N ARG A 450 -14.00 -50.79 -34.31
CA ARG A 450 -13.27 -50.90 -33.03
C ARG A 450 -13.96 -51.91 -32.12
N LEU A 451 -13.17 -52.81 -31.52
CA LEU A 451 -13.63 -53.91 -30.67
C LEU A 451 -14.17 -53.47 -29.29
N TYR A 452 -14.03 -52.19 -28.93
CA TYR A 452 -14.45 -51.64 -27.64
C TYR A 452 -15.18 -50.30 -27.81
N PRO A 453 -16.30 -50.07 -27.10
CA PRO A 453 -17.03 -48.80 -27.12
C PRO A 453 -16.20 -47.66 -26.52
N VAL A 454 -16.26 -46.47 -27.13
CA VAL A 454 -15.67 -45.24 -26.59
C VAL A 454 -16.64 -44.67 -25.55
N TRP A 455 -16.27 -44.74 -24.27
CA TRP A 455 -17.06 -44.14 -23.18
C TRP A 455 -16.59 -42.70 -22.96
N PRO A 456 -17.42 -41.66 -23.22
CA PRO A 456 -17.08 -40.31 -22.83
C PRO A 456 -17.33 -40.16 -21.34
N ARG A 457 -16.31 -40.36 -20.51
CA ARG A 457 -16.40 -40.12 -19.06
C ARG A 457 -15.08 -39.56 -18.53
N PHE A 458 -15.14 -38.35 -17.96
CA PHE A 458 -14.13 -37.87 -17.01
C PHE A 458 -13.94 -38.94 -15.93
N ASP A 459 -12.72 -39.19 -15.46
CA ASP A 459 -12.51 -40.04 -14.27
C ASP A 459 -12.90 -39.22 -13.02
N PRO A 460 -14.08 -39.45 -12.41
CA PRO A 460 -14.58 -38.61 -11.33
C PRO A 460 -13.79 -38.83 -10.04
N VAL A 461 -13.18 -40.00 -9.85
CA VAL A 461 -12.38 -40.33 -8.67
C VAL A 461 -11.07 -39.57 -8.73
N ARG A 462 -10.37 -39.61 -9.88
CA ARG A 462 -9.14 -38.83 -10.09
C ARG A 462 -9.40 -37.33 -10.03
N ALA A 463 -10.51 -36.85 -10.60
CA ALA A 463 -10.90 -35.45 -10.50
C ALA A 463 -11.12 -35.00 -9.04
N LEU A 464 -11.77 -35.84 -8.22
CA LEU A 464 -11.95 -35.58 -6.79
C LEU A 464 -10.63 -35.62 -6.02
N GLN A 465 -9.74 -36.57 -6.32
CA GLN A 465 -8.40 -36.67 -5.73
C GLN A 465 -7.55 -35.44 -6.07
N LEU A 466 -7.52 -35.04 -7.35
CA LEU A 466 -6.80 -33.85 -7.81
C LEU A 466 -7.34 -32.57 -7.16
N PHE A 467 -8.66 -32.47 -7.01
CA PHE A 467 -9.29 -31.38 -6.26
C PHE A 467 -8.85 -31.38 -4.79
N GLY A 468 -8.89 -32.54 -4.12
CA GLY A 468 -8.45 -32.68 -2.73
C GLY A 468 -6.99 -32.27 -2.54
N ILE A 469 -6.10 -32.70 -3.43
CA ILE A 469 -4.68 -32.31 -3.43
C ILE A 469 -4.53 -30.80 -3.66
N THR A 470 -5.25 -30.25 -4.64
CA THR A 470 -5.21 -28.81 -4.94
C THR A 470 -5.68 -27.98 -3.74
N MET A 471 -6.76 -28.37 -3.08
CA MET A 471 -7.25 -27.71 -1.87
C MET A 471 -6.28 -27.83 -0.70
N ALA A 472 -5.66 -29.00 -0.52
CA ALA A 472 -4.66 -29.20 0.52
C ALA A 472 -3.46 -28.26 0.32
N ILE A 473 -2.93 -28.16 -0.91
CA ILE A 473 -1.82 -27.26 -1.25
C ILE A 473 -2.23 -25.79 -1.09
N LEU A 474 -3.43 -25.42 -1.54
CA LEU A 474 -3.96 -24.05 -1.46
C LEU A 474 -4.14 -23.58 0.00
N LEU A 475 -4.66 -24.45 0.88
CA LEU A 475 -4.95 -24.13 2.27
C LEU A 475 -3.75 -24.35 3.21
N ALA A 476 -2.72 -25.07 2.77
CA ALA A 476 -1.56 -25.41 3.60
C ALA A 476 -0.83 -24.19 4.20
N PRO A 477 -0.59 -23.07 3.49
CA PRO A 477 0.02 -21.88 4.10
C PRO A 477 -0.77 -21.33 5.29
N LYS A 478 -2.11 -21.39 5.22
CA LYS A 478 -2.97 -21.01 6.34
C LYS A 478 -2.83 -21.98 7.51
N LEU A 479 -2.79 -23.28 7.21
CA LEU A 479 -2.57 -24.32 8.21
C LEU A 479 -1.19 -24.17 8.90
N PHE A 480 -0.14 -23.84 8.16
CA PHE A 480 1.19 -23.58 8.71
C PHE A 480 1.18 -22.42 9.71
N GLY A 481 0.55 -21.29 9.35
CA GLY A 481 0.39 -20.15 10.26
C GLY A 481 -0.43 -20.49 11.49
N LEU A 482 -1.52 -21.26 11.32
CA LEU A 482 -2.33 -21.75 12.44
C LEU A 482 -1.52 -22.66 13.39
N ILE A 483 -0.74 -23.61 12.85
CA ILE A 483 0.12 -24.48 13.66
C ILE A 483 1.12 -23.65 14.45
N LEU A 484 1.80 -22.69 13.80
CA LEU A 484 2.76 -21.81 14.50
C LEU A 484 2.06 -20.96 15.57
N GLY A 485 0.89 -20.42 15.29
CA GLY A 485 0.10 -19.66 16.27
C GLY A 485 -0.38 -20.50 17.45
N LEU A 486 -0.65 -21.80 17.24
CA LEU A 486 -0.99 -22.74 18.31
C LEU A 486 0.22 -23.15 19.16
N LEU A 487 1.41 -23.26 18.55
CA LEU A 487 2.66 -23.56 19.23
C LEU A 487 3.19 -22.35 20.02
N ASP A 488 2.97 -21.14 19.51
CA ASP A 488 3.36 -19.91 20.19
C ASP A 488 2.42 -19.60 21.37
N ARG A 489 2.97 -19.63 22.59
CA ARG A 489 2.21 -19.41 23.82
C ARG A 489 1.61 -18.00 23.91
N GLU A 490 2.32 -17.00 23.42
CA GLU A 490 1.90 -15.59 23.47
C GLU A 490 0.76 -15.36 22.49
N VAL A 491 0.94 -15.76 21.23
CA VAL A 491 -0.09 -15.65 20.18
C VAL A 491 -1.34 -16.43 20.57
N ARG A 492 -1.19 -17.68 21.03
CA ARG A 492 -2.33 -18.51 21.44
C ARG A 492 -3.12 -17.87 22.58
N ARG A 493 -2.45 -17.31 23.59
CA ARG A 493 -3.12 -16.68 24.74
C ARG A 493 -3.83 -15.39 24.31
N ALA A 494 -3.16 -14.56 23.52
CA ALA A 494 -3.71 -13.29 23.09
C ALA A 494 -4.89 -13.46 22.12
N SER A 495 -4.91 -14.56 21.36
CA SER A 495 -6.03 -14.96 20.49
C SER A 495 -7.22 -15.62 21.23
N GLY A 496 -7.24 -15.60 22.56
CA GLY A 496 -8.33 -16.18 23.37
C GLY A 496 -8.26 -17.69 23.56
N GLY A 497 -7.10 -18.32 23.30
CA GLY A 497 -6.86 -19.75 23.45
C GLY A 497 -6.91 -20.53 22.14
N GLY A 498 -6.51 -21.81 22.19
CA GLY A 498 -6.38 -22.65 20.99
C GLY A 498 -7.70 -22.87 20.24
N VAL A 499 -8.81 -23.10 20.97
CA VAL A 499 -10.14 -23.30 20.35
C VAL A 499 -10.60 -22.06 19.60
N ARG A 500 -10.49 -20.87 20.21
CA ARG A 500 -10.88 -19.61 19.57
C ARG A 500 -9.99 -19.27 18.39
N LEU A 501 -8.69 -19.60 18.46
CA LEU A 501 -7.78 -19.43 17.34
C LEU A 501 -8.18 -20.31 16.15
N VAL A 502 -8.53 -21.58 16.38
CA VAL A 502 -9.02 -22.49 15.33
C VAL A 502 -10.36 -21.99 14.75
N LEU A 503 -11.32 -21.61 15.60
CA LEU A 503 -12.59 -21.05 15.13
C LEU A 503 -12.38 -19.76 14.32
N SER A 504 -11.44 -18.91 14.72
CA SER A 504 -11.08 -17.69 14.00
C SER A 504 -10.50 -18.02 12.62
N ALA A 505 -9.60 -19.01 12.52
CA ALA A 505 -9.07 -19.46 11.25
C ALA A 505 -10.14 -20.08 10.33
N LEU A 506 -11.13 -20.79 10.89
CA LEU A 506 -12.26 -21.33 10.13
C LEU A 506 -13.18 -20.22 9.61
N ILE A 507 -13.53 -19.24 10.45
CA ILE A 507 -14.33 -18.07 10.06
C ILE A 507 -13.61 -17.27 8.97
N GLU A 508 -12.31 -17.01 9.17
CA GLU A 508 -11.47 -16.34 8.17
C GLU A 508 -11.48 -17.13 6.86
N THR A 509 -11.26 -18.45 6.90
CA THR A 509 -11.21 -19.28 5.70
C THR A 509 -12.54 -19.27 4.96
N LEU A 510 -13.67 -19.35 5.67
CA LEU A 510 -15.00 -19.27 5.08
C LEU A 510 -15.26 -17.91 4.44
N LEU A 511 -14.98 -16.81 5.15
CA LEU A 511 -15.20 -15.46 4.62
C LEU A 511 -14.29 -15.18 3.42
N SER A 512 -13.00 -15.54 3.50
CA SER A 512 -12.07 -15.41 2.38
C SER A 512 -12.48 -16.26 1.17
N ALA A 513 -12.99 -17.47 1.38
CA ALA A 513 -13.51 -18.31 0.30
C ALA A 513 -14.75 -17.71 -0.38
N LEU A 514 -15.64 -17.07 0.38
CA LEU A 514 -16.81 -16.37 -0.17
C LEU A 514 -16.44 -15.05 -0.88
N ILE A 515 -15.39 -14.37 -0.42
CA ILE A 515 -14.88 -13.13 -1.04
C ILE A 515 -14.11 -13.43 -2.34
N ALA A 516 -13.41 -14.56 -2.42
CA ALA A 516 -12.54 -14.89 -3.56
C ALA A 516 -13.24 -14.82 -4.94
N PRO A 517 -14.45 -15.37 -5.16
CA PRO A 517 -15.19 -15.21 -6.42
C PRO A 517 -15.54 -13.76 -6.77
N ILE A 518 -15.85 -12.95 -5.76
CA ILE A 518 -16.15 -11.52 -5.94
C ILE A 518 -14.88 -10.79 -6.37
N ALA A 519 -13.77 -11.04 -5.67
CA ALA A 519 -12.46 -10.49 -6.00
C ALA A 519 -12.01 -10.92 -7.41
N MET A 520 -12.22 -12.19 -7.79
CA MET A 520 -11.93 -12.72 -9.11
C MET A 520 -12.59 -11.89 -10.21
N LEU A 521 -13.90 -11.59 -10.11
CA LEU A 521 -14.61 -10.82 -11.14
C LEU A 521 -14.18 -9.34 -11.15
N VAL A 522 -13.97 -8.74 -9.98
CA VAL A 522 -13.51 -7.34 -9.85
C VAL A 522 -12.10 -7.16 -10.45
N GLN A 523 -11.17 -8.06 -10.13
CA GLN A 523 -9.81 -8.04 -10.65
C GLN A 523 -9.79 -8.35 -12.14
N SER A 524 -10.56 -9.36 -12.60
CA SER A 524 -10.70 -9.67 -14.03
C SER A 524 -11.22 -8.47 -14.83
N GLY A 525 -12.26 -7.79 -14.31
CA GLY A 525 -12.78 -6.57 -14.92
C GLY A 525 -11.74 -5.44 -14.96
N SER A 526 -10.92 -5.31 -13.91
CA SER A 526 -9.84 -4.32 -13.87
C SER A 526 -8.75 -4.63 -14.90
N VAL A 527 -8.29 -5.87 -14.99
CA VAL A 527 -7.31 -6.35 -15.99
C VAL A 527 -7.84 -6.10 -17.41
N ILE A 528 -9.08 -6.49 -17.71
CA ILE A 528 -9.69 -6.27 -19.03
C ILE A 528 -9.73 -4.78 -19.37
N GLN A 529 -10.13 -3.92 -18.42
CA GLN A 529 -10.16 -2.47 -18.65
C GLN A 529 -8.76 -1.89 -18.92
N ILE A 530 -7.72 -2.36 -18.22
CA ILE A 530 -6.33 -1.94 -18.43
C ILE A 530 -5.85 -2.38 -19.82
N LEU A 531 -6.14 -3.62 -20.23
CA LEU A 531 -5.83 -4.13 -21.58
C LEU A 531 -6.57 -3.33 -22.67
N LEU A 532 -7.79 -2.88 -22.40
CA LEU A 532 -8.57 -1.97 -23.25
C LEU A 532 -8.12 -0.49 -23.14
N ARG A 533 -6.97 -0.22 -22.52
CA ARG A 533 -6.34 1.10 -22.35
C ARG A 533 -7.16 2.12 -21.56
N ARG A 534 -7.98 1.67 -20.61
CA ARG A 534 -8.67 2.56 -19.66
C ARG A 534 -7.82 2.77 -18.43
N ASP A 535 -7.40 4.00 -18.21
CA ASP A 535 -6.62 4.39 -17.04
C ASP A 535 -7.43 4.29 -15.75
N ALA A 536 -6.78 3.98 -14.63
CA ALA A 536 -7.43 3.95 -13.33
C ALA A 536 -7.76 5.35 -12.80
N GLY A 537 -7.06 6.39 -13.27
CA GLY A 537 -7.10 7.72 -12.67
C GLY A 537 -6.54 7.71 -11.24
N TRP A 538 -6.56 8.87 -10.59
CA TRP A 538 -6.25 9.01 -9.18
C TRP A 538 -7.40 9.73 -8.48
N ASN A 539 -8.23 8.97 -7.78
CA ASN A 539 -9.21 9.52 -6.85
C ASN A 539 -8.72 9.29 -5.42
N PRO A 540 -8.84 10.28 -4.52
CA PRO A 540 -8.49 10.12 -3.12
C PRO A 540 -9.21 8.90 -2.53
N GLN A 541 -8.45 8.04 -1.87
CA GLN A 541 -9.00 6.91 -1.15
C GLN A 541 -9.64 7.44 0.15
N ARG A 542 -10.90 7.10 0.41
CA ARG A 542 -11.54 7.43 1.70
C ARG A 542 -10.89 6.59 2.80
N ARG A 543 -10.42 7.25 3.87
CA ARG A 543 -9.73 6.60 5.01
C ARG A 543 -10.57 6.58 6.30
N ASP A 544 -11.72 7.24 6.29
CA ASP A 544 -12.64 7.34 7.43
C ASP A 544 -13.82 6.37 7.33
N ASP A 545 -14.31 5.95 8.50
CA ASP A 545 -15.30 4.89 8.77
C ASP A 545 -16.74 5.22 8.31
N GLY A 546 -16.89 5.85 7.14
CA GLY A 546 -18.17 6.11 6.51
C GLY A 546 -18.72 4.85 5.84
N SER A 547 -19.84 4.31 6.34
CA SER A 547 -20.55 3.23 5.70
C SER A 547 -20.92 3.60 4.25
N ILE A 548 -20.56 2.77 3.28
CA ILE A 548 -20.89 3.01 1.87
C ILE A 548 -22.42 2.89 1.70
N PRO A 549 -23.08 3.88 1.07
CA PRO A 549 -24.51 3.81 0.83
C PRO A 549 -24.88 2.49 0.13
N LEU A 550 -25.92 1.82 0.62
CA LEU A 550 -26.33 0.51 0.09
C LEU A 550 -26.61 0.56 -1.43
N ALA A 551 -27.13 1.68 -1.93
CA ALA A 551 -27.36 1.90 -3.35
C ALA A 551 -26.07 1.79 -4.20
N ASP A 552 -24.94 2.27 -3.67
CA ASP A 552 -23.65 2.17 -4.35
C ASP A 552 -23.12 0.74 -4.36
N ILE A 553 -23.32 0.01 -3.25
CA ILE A 553 -22.98 -1.42 -3.14
C ILE A 553 -23.78 -2.23 -4.16
N VAL A 554 -25.10 -2.04 -4.22
CA VAL A 554 -25.98 -2.72 -5.17
C VAL A 554 -25.58 -2.39 -6.61
N ARG A 555 -25.35 -1.11 -6.93
CA ARG A 555 -24.92 -0.70 -8.27
C ARG A 555 -23.63 -1.40 -8.71
N ARG A 556 -22.68 -1.59 -7.79
CA ARG A 556 -21.39 -2.22 -8.06
C ARG A 556 -21.48 -3.76 -8.15
N HIS A 557 -22.29 -4.41 -7.30
CA HIS A 557 -22.32 -5.87 -7.20
C HIS A 557 -23.51 -6.56 -7.88
N ARG A 558 -24.51 -5.82 -8.40
CA ARG A 558 -25.69 -6.39 -9.08
C ARG A 558 -25.35 -7.44 -10.15
N TRP A 559 -24.34 -7.17 -10.98
CA TRP A 559 -23.95 -8.08 -12.05
C TRP A 559 -23.24 -9.32 -11.54
N HIS A 560 -22.53 -9.24 -10.40
CA HIS A 560 -21.94 -10.40 -9.76
C HIS A 560 -23.04 -11.34 -9.24
N THR A 561 -24.06 -10.80 -8.58
CA THR A 561 -25.21 -11.57 -8.10
C THR A 561 -26.00 -12.19 -9.24
N ILE A 562 -26.29 -11.43 -10.31
CA ILE A 562 -26.98 -11.97 -11.51
C ILE A 562 -26.16 -13.11 -12.13
N LEU A 563 -24.85 -12.93 -12.30
CA LEU A 563 -23.99 -13.97 -12.85
C LEU A 563 -23.98 -15.22 -11.96
N GLY A 564 -23.92 -15.06 -10.64
CA GLY A 564 -24.02 -16.16 -9.68
C GLY A 564 -25.34 -16.92 -9.79
N LEU A 565 -26.46 -16.21 -9.91
CA LEU A 565 -27.79 -16.82 -10.08
C LEU A 565 -27.89 -17.57 -11.42
N VAL A 566 -27.47 -16.96 -12.52
CA VAL A 566 -27.49 -17.59 -13.85
C VAL A 566 -26.59 -18.82 -13.88
N ALA A 567 -25.36 -18.72 -13.35
CA ALA A 567 -24.45 -19.85 -13.27
C ALA A 567 -25.00 -20.96 -12.37
N GLY A 568 -25.63 -20.61 -11.24
CA GLY A 568 -26.25 -21.57 -10.33
C GLY A 568 -27.42 -22.33 -10.95
N VAL A 569 -28.36 -21.62 -11.56
CA VAL A 569 -29.51 -22.23 -12.26
C VAL A 569 -29.02 -23.10 -13.43
N SER A 570 -28.06 -22.60 -14.21
CA SER A 570 -27.49 -23.35 -15.33
C SER A 570 -26.78 -24.62 -14.85
N ALA A 571 -25.93 -24.53 -13.83
CA ALA A 571 -25.22 -25.68 -13.28
C ALA A 571 -26.19 -26.72 -12.72
N PHE A 572 -27.23 -26.28 -12.01
CA PHE A 572 -28.25 -27.18 -11.44
C PHE A 572 -29.07 -27.88 -12.54
N ALA A 573 -29.42 -27.15 -13.61
CA ALA A 573 -30.14 -27.71 -14.76
C ALA A 573 -29.28 -28.71 -15.57
N ILE A 574 -27.97 -28.51 -15.64
CA ILE A 574 -27.04 -29.43 -16.33
C ILE A 574 -26.81 -30.69 -15.49
N ALA A 575 -26.38 -30.53 -14.24
CA ALA A 575 -26.12 -31.63 -13.31
C ALA A 575 -26.02 -31.13 -11.86
N THR A 576 -26.74 -31.77 -10.93
CA THR A 576 -26.65 -31.45 -9.50
C THR A 576 -25.22 -31.56 -8.95
N SER A 577 -24.43 -32.52 -9.46
CA SER A 577 -23.01 -32.65 -9.09
C SER A 577 -22.17 -31.44 -9.49
N LEU A 578 -22.42 -30.87 -10.68
CA LEU A 578 -21.76 -29.64 -11.15
C LEU A 578 -22.15 -28.45 -10.28
N PHE A 579 -23.43 -28.32 -9.94
CA PHE A 579 -23.91 -27.27 -9.01
C PHE A 579 -23.25 -27.37 -7.64
N LEU A 580 -23.23 -28.56 -7.03
CA LEU A 580 -22.58 -28.78 -5.74
C LEU A 580 -21.08 -28.49 -5.80
N TRP A 581 -20.41 -28.88 -6.90
CA TRP A 581 -18.99 -28.60 -7.12
C TRP A 581 -18.70 -27.10 -7.26
N MET A 582 -19.53 -26.35 -7.99
CA MET A 582 -19.40 -24.90 -8.15
C MET A 582 -19.96 -24.10 -6.97
N SER A 583 -20.59 -24.76 -6.00
CA SER A 583 -21.39 -24.10 -4.96
C SER A 583 -20.64 -23.05 -4.14
N PRO A 584 -19.34 -23.20 -3.76
CA PRO A 584 -18.64 -22.13 -3.04
C PRO A 584 -18.49 -20.87 -3.90
N THR A 585 -18.24 -21.05 -5.20
CA THR A 585 -18.11 -19.94 -6.16
C THR A 585 -19.46 -19.27 -6.40
N ILE A 586 -20.49 -20.07 -6.68
CA ILE A 586 -21.86 -19.59 -6.89
C ILE A 586 -22.36 -18.84 -5.64
N LEU A 587 -22.16 -19.41 -4.45
CA LEU A 587 -22.62 -18.83 -3.19
C LEU A 587 -21.93 -17.49 -2.92
N GLY A 588 -20.62 -17.38 -3.13
CA GLY A 588 -19.89 -16.11 -3.00
C GLY A 588 -20.42 -15.04 -3.96
N LEU A 589 -20.76 -15.40 -5.19
CA LEU A 589 -21.31 -14.48 -6.18
C LEU A 589 -22.76 -14.07 -5.89
N VAL A 590 -23.63 -15.01 -5.55
CA VAL A 590 -25.02 -14.73 -5.18
C VAL A 590 -25.06 -13.81 -3.95
N LEU A 591 -24.20 -14.07 -2.97
CA LEU A 591 -24.09 -13.26 -1.75
C LEU A 591 -23.19 -12.02 -1.92
N ALA A 592 -22.81 -11.62 -3.13
CA ALA A 592 -21.87 -10.51 -3.34
C ALA A 592 -22.32 -9.19 -2.69
N ILE A 593 -23.61 -8.84 -2.82
CA ILE A 593 -24.20 -7.65 -2.20
C ILE A 593 -24.16 -7.72 -0.65
N PRO A 594 -24.73 -8.76 0.01
CA PRO A 594 -24.71 -8.84 1.47
C PRO A 594 -23.30 -9.00 2.04
N ILE A 595 -22.40 -9.74 1.38
CA ILE A 595 -20.99 -9.85 1.79
C ILE A 595 -20.30 -8.49 1.71
N SER A 596 -20.47 -7.77 0.60
CA SER A 596 -19.87 -6.44 0.45
C SER A 596 -20.43 -5.45 1.46
N TRP A 597 -21.73 -5.51 1.76
CA TRP A 597 -22.33 -4.70 2.83
C TRP A 597 -21.75 -5.05 4.20
N ALA A 598 -21.76 -6.34 4.56
CA ALA A 598 -21.23 -6.83 5.82
C ALA A 598 -19.75 -6.49 6.01
N SER A 599 -18.97 -6.48 4.92
CA SER A 599 -17.54 -6.19 4.92
C SER A 599 -17.20 -4.85 5.58
N GLY A 600 -18.01 -3.81 5.33
CA GLY A 600 -17.84 -2.47 5.87
C GLY A 600 -18.56 -2.21 7.19
N GLN A 601 -19.26 -3.20 7.76
CA GLN A 601 -20.02 -3.00 9.00
C GLN A 601 -19.12 -3.09 10.23
N LEU A 602 -19.12 -2.01 11.02
CA LEU A 602 -18.41 -1.94 12.31
C LEU A 602 -19.02 -2.88 13.35
N PHE A 603 -20.35 -2.94 13.44
CA PHE A 603 -21.02 -3.72 14.49
C PHE A 603 -20.73 -5.23 14.38
N LEU A 604 -20.62 -5.78 13.16
CA LEU A 604 -20.27 -7.18 12.92
C LEU A 604 -18.85 -7.49 13.39
N GLY A 605 -17.90 -6.61 13.05
CA GLY A 605 -16.53 -6.77 13.51
C GLY A 605 -16.39 -6.65 15.02
N LEU A 606 -17.07 -5.68 15.65
CA LEU A 606 -17.10 -5.53 17.10
C LEU A 606 -17.78 -6.72 17.81
N ALA A 607 -18.80 -7.33 17.21
CA ALA A 607 -19.43 -8.53 17.75
C ALA A 607 -18.45 -9.71 17.80
N LEU A 608 -17.69 -9.95 16.73
CA LEU A 608 -16.62 -10.97 16.72
C LEU A 608 -15.54 -10.66 17.75
N LYS A 609 -15.12 -9.40 17.86
CA LYS A 609 -14.15 -8.94 18.88
C LYS A 609 -14.64 -9.25 20.30
N ARG A 610 -15.90 -8.92 20.62
CA ARG A 610 -16.53 -9.21 21.93
C ARG A 610 -16.60 -10.71 22.21
N ALA A 611 -16.84 -11.53 21.19
CA ALA A 611 -16.80 -13.00 21.29
C ALA A 611 -15.37 -13.56 21.44
N GLY A 612 -14.34 -12.72 21.32
CA GLY A 612 -12.93 -13.13 21.32
C GLY A 612 -12.52 -13.89 20.06
N LEU A 613 -13.20 -13.65 18.94
CA LEU A 613 -12.94 -14.25 17.63
C LEU A 613 -12.22 -13.24 16.71
N LEU A 614 -11.39 -13.75 15.82
CA LEU A 614 -10.48 -12.97 14.96
C LEU A 614 -9.63 -11.98 15.78
N MET A 615 -9.22 -12.37 17.00
CA MET A 615 -8.37 -11.55 17.87
C MET A 615 -6.91 -11.68 17.47
N THR A 616 -6.17 -10.58 17.50
CA THR A 616 -4.72 -10.56 17.32
C THR A 616 -4.01 -10.12 18.61
N PRO A 617 -2.73 -10.48 18.81
CA PRO A 617 -1.95 -10.03 19.96
C PRO A 617 -2.00 -8.52 20.19
N GLU A 618 -1.85 -7.77 19.10
CA GLU A 618 -1.82 -6.31 19.07
C GLU A 618 -3.18 -5.68 19.40
N GLU A 619 -4.28 -6.44 19.42
CA GLU A 619 -5.57 -5.96 19.92
C GLU A 619 -5.82 -6.26 21.38
N ARG A 620 -5.20 -7.34 21.89
CA ARG A 620 -5.33 -7.72 23.29
C ARG A 620 -4.44 -6.85 24.16
N GLU A 621 -3.23 -6.60 23.69
CA GLU A 621 -2.25 -5.71 24.29
C GLU A 621 -1.81 -4.72 23.20
N PRO A 622 -2.50 -3.57 23.07
CA PRO A 622 -2.18 -2.56 22.08
C PRO A 622 -0.72 -2.12 22.19
N PRO A 623 0.03 -2.08 21.07
CA PRO A 623 1.39 -1.58 21.06
C PRO A 623 1.47 -0.19 21.69
N ALA A 624 2.50 0.07 22.49
CA ALA A 624 2.68 1.36 23.17
C ALA A 624 2.66 2.52 22.17
N ILE A 625 3.32 2.35 21.03
CA ILE A 625 3.34 3.32 19.93
C ILE A 625 1.94 3.62 19.39
N ALA A 626 1.08 2.62 19.23
CA ALA A 626 -0.30 2.79 18.74
C ALA A 626 -1.18 3.53 19.75
N THR A 627 -1.00 3.24 21.03
CA THR A 627 -1.71 3.93 22.11
C THR A 627 -1.26 5.39 22.23
N ALA A 628 0.04 5.65 22.12
CA ALA A 628 0.61 7.01 22.12
C ALA A 628 0.09 7.83 20.93
N ALA A 629 0.18 7.28 19.71
CA ALA A 629 -0.33 7.94 18.51
C ALA A 629 -1.83 8.29 18.63
N LYS A 630 -2.65 7.36 19.15
CA LYS A 630 -4.09 7.63 19.34
C LYS A 630 -4.37 8.72 20.39
N ALA A 631 -3.60 8.78 21.47
CA ALA A 631 -3.74 9.84 22.47
C ALA A 631 -3.38 11.21 21.89
N ILE A 632 -2.31 11.26 21.09
CA ILE A 632 -1.86 12.47 20.39
C ILE A 632 -2.88 12.88 19.32
N GLU A 633 -3.44 11.92 18.58
CA GLU A 633 -4.49 12.17 17.58
C GLU A 633 -5.73 12.79 18.24
N ALA A 634 -6.19 12.26 19.37
CA ALA A 634 -7.33 12.82 20.10
C ALA A 634 -7.06 14.26 20.57
N ARG A 635 -5.82 14.56 21.01
CA ARG A 635 -5.40 15.92 21.36
C ARG A 635 -5.43 16.83 20.12
N ASN A 636 -4.87 16.37 19.00
CA ASN A 636 -4.79 17.12 17.76
C ASN A 636 -6.19 17.39 17.16
N ALA A 637 -7.10 16.42 17.26
CA ALA A 637 -8.50 16.58 16.86
C ALA A 637 -9.23 17.61 17.74
N ALA A 638 -8.98 17.61 19.06
CA ALA A 638 -9.53 18.63 19.95
C ALA A 638 -9.01 20.06 19.66
N LEU A 639 -7.83 20.18 19.03
CA LEU A 639 -7.30 21.45 18.53
C LEU A 639 -7.91 21.88 17.18
N GLY A 640 -8.79 21.07 16.59
CA GLY A 640 -9.53 21.41 15.38
C GLY A 640 -8.65 21.57 14.14
N TYR A 641 -7.54 20.80 14.05
CA TYR A 641 -6.61 20.94 12.92
C TYR A 641 -7.29 20.70 11.56
N ASP A 642 -8.17 19.71 11.48
CA ASP A 642 -8.84 19.32 10.22
C ASP A 642 -10.20 20.02 9.99
N ASP A 643 -10.75 20.69 11.01
CA ASP A 643 -12.12 21.25 10.97
C ASP A 643 -12.18 22.71 10.50
N ALA A 644 -11.05 23.40 10.41
CA ALA A 644 -11.01 24.83 10.07
C ALA A 644 -10.87 25.05 8.55
N ASP A 645 -11.60 26.02 8.01
CA ASP A 645 -11.32 26.56 6.68
C ASP A 645 -9.93 27.23 6.69
N GLY A 646 -9.08 26.87 5.73
CA GLY A 646 -7.67 27.27 5.72
C GLY A 646 -7.48 28.78 5.56
N LEU A 647 -8.36 29.47 4.83
CA LEU A 647 -8.25 30.92 4.64
C LEU A 647 -8.65 31.66 5.92
N ARG A 648 -9.73 31.22 6.57
CA ARG A 648 -10.15 31.77 7.86
C ARG A 648 -9.07 31.54 8.94
N ALA A 649 -8.47 30.34 8.96
CA ALA A 649 -7.38 30.03 9.88
C ALA A 649 -6.14 30.92 9.66
N LEU A 650 -5.75 31.14 8.41
CA LEU A 650 -4.63 32.04 8.07
C LEU A 650 -4.91 33.51 8.42
N HIS A 651 -6.14 33.98 8.25
CA HIS A 651 -6.53 35.36 8.59
C HIS A 651 -6.57 35.57 10.11
N ALA A 652 -7.06 34.59 10.87
CA ALA A 652 -7.20 34.67 12.32
C ALA A 652 -5.87 34.55 13.08
N ASP A 653 -4.84 33.92 12.50
CA ASP A 653 -3.55 33.65 13.15
C ASP A 653 -2.38 34.31 12.39
N PRO A 654 -1.88 35.46 12.89
CA PRO A 654 -0.75 36.16 12.28
C PRO A 654 0.55 35.35 12.23
N ASP A 655 0.78 34.45 13.20
CA ASP A 655 1.99 33.63 13.25
C ASP A 655 1.95 32.53 12.19
N LEU A 656 0.77 31.92 11.99
CA LEU A 656 0.53 30.98 10.90
C LEU A 656 0.72 31.66 9.53
N GLN A 657 0.17 32.86 9.34
CA GLN A 657 0.36 33.62 8.11
C GLN A 657 1.84 33.95 7.85
N ALA A 658 2.55 34.42 8.86
CA ALA A 658 3.99 34.71 8.75
C ALA A 658 4.78 33.43 8.41
N GLY A 659 4.44 32.31 9.04
CA GLY A 659 5.03 31.00 8.74
C GLY A 659 4.79 30.56 7.29
N HIS A 660 3.54 30.61 6.84
CA HIS A 660 3.16 30.27 5.47
C HIS A 660 3.97 31.07 4.45
N LEU A 661 4.09 32.38 4.62
CA LEU A 661 4.87 33.26 3.73
C LEU A 661 6.35 32.90 3.67
N VAL A 662 6.94 32.45 4.79
CA VAL A 662 8.32 31.97 4.88
C VAL A 662 8.49 30.61 4.22
N PHE A 663 7.49 29.73 4.30
CA PHE A 663 7.55 28.37 3.75
C PHE A 663 7.32 28.33 2.24
N LEU A 664 6.69 29.36 1.67
CA LEU A 664 6.49 29.46 0.23
C LEU A 664 7.82 29.46 -0.55
N PRO A 665 7.92 28.69 -1.65
CA PRO A 665 9.09 28.72 -2.50
C PRO A 665 9.32 30.12 -3.11
N PRO A 666 10.52 30.39 -3.65
CA PRO A 666 10.78 31.59 -4.43
C PRO A 666 9.77 31.71 -5.57
N ALA A 667 9.21 32.91 -5.78
CA ALA A 667 8.20 33.12 -6.81
C ALA A 667 8.77 32.86 -8.22
N GLU A 668 8.16 31.92 -8.96
CA GLU A 668 8.45 31.73 -10.38
C GLU A 668 8.06 32.97 -11.20
N ARG A 669 8.88 33.34 -12.19
CA ARG A 669 8.51 34.40 -13.14
C ARG A 669 7.30 33.98 -13.96
N ARG A 670 6.24 34.78 -13.92
CA ARG A 670 5.01 34.54 -14.69
C ARG A 670 5.27 34.65 -16.19
N SER A 671 4.68 33.74 -16.97
CA SER A 671 4.67 33.83 -18.43
C SER A 671 3.90 35.08 -18.87
N ARG A 672 4.60 36.02 -19.50
CA ARG A 672 3.99 37.26 -20.01
C ARG A 672 3.01 36.93 -21.14
N GLY A 673 1.82 37.54 -21.12
CA GLY A 673 0.81 37.40 -22.17
C GLY A 673 -0.04 36.13 -22.11
N ALA A 674 0.16 35.26 -21.13
CA ALA A 674 -0.62 34.03 -20.94
C ALA A 674 -1.17 33.97 -19.50
N PRO A 675 -2.17 34.81 -19.16
CA PRO A 675 -2.74 34.80 -17.82
C PRO A 675 -3.44 33.46 -17.54
N GLN A 676 -3.24 32.94 -16.33
CA GLN A 676 -3.93 31.74 -15.87
C GLN A 676 -5.32 32.14 -15.38
N ALA A 677 -6.37 31.51 -15.92
CA ALA A 677 -7.76 31.86 -15.59
C ALA A 677 -8.04 31.81 -14.08
N ASP A 678 -7.62 30.72 -13.41
CA ASP A 678 -7.83 30.54 -11.97
C ASP A 678 -7.13 31.65 -11.14
N HIS A 679 -5.98 32.15 -11.60
CA HIS A 679 -5.27 33.25 -10.94
C HIS A 679 -5.98 34.59 -11.10
N VAL A 680 -6.42 34.91 -12.32
CA VAL A 680 -7.16 36.16 -12.58
C VAL A 680 -8.47 36.18 -11.79
N MET A 681 -9.19 35.06 -11.76
CA MET A 681 -10.44 34.96 -11.02
C MET A 681 -10.21 35.06 -9.51
N ALA A 682 -9.19 34.38 -8.98
CA ALA A 682 -8.82 34.50 -7.56
C ALA A 682 -8.49 35.95 -7.19
N GLN A 683 -7.67 36.62 -8.02
CA GLN A 683 -7.31 38.02 -7.79
C GLN A 683 -8.53 38.95 -7.81
N ALA A 684 -9.41 38.82 -8.81
CA ALA A 684 -10.60 39.66 -8.90
C ALA A 684 -11.51 39.51 -7.66
N LYS A 685 -11.81 38.27 -7.27
CA LYS A 685 -12.65 37.97 -6.10
C LYS A 685 -12.06 38.49 -4.79
N VAL A 686 -10.76 38.30 -4.57
CA VAL A 686 -10.08 38.74 -3.33
C VAL A 686 -9.96 40.25 -3.24
N VAL A 687 -9.82 40.94 -4.38
CA VAL A 687 -9.80 42.40 -4.41
C VAL A 687 -11.17 42.97 -4.07
N GLU A 688 -12.23 42.38 -4.62
CA GLU A 688 -13.63 42.78 -4.41
C GLU A 688 -14.16 42.44 -3.02
N ALA A 689 -13.68 41.36 -2.40
CA ALA A 689 -14.09 40.98 -1.05
C ALA A 689 -13.77 42.09 -0.03
N GLU A 690 -14.72 42.37 0.85
CA GLU A 690 -14.55 43.28 1.99
C GLU A 690 -14.22 42.48 3.26
N THR A 691 -14.75 41.27 3.38
CA THR A 691 -14.56 40.38 4.53
C THR A 691 -13.89 39.06 4.17
N ILE A 692 -13.30 38.38 5.17
CA ILE A 692 -12.71 37.05 5.00
C ILE A 692 -13.76 36.00 4.63
N ASP A 693 -14.99 36.14 5.15
CA ASP A 693 -16.09 35.22 4.84
C ASP A 693 -16.49 35.28 3.37
N GLU A 694 -16.59 36.48 2.80
CA GLU A 694 -16.83 36.66 1.36
C GLU A 694 -15.74 35.99 0.52
N ALA A 695 -14.46 36.25 0.85
CA ALA A 695 -13.35 35.65 0.13
C ALA A 695 -13.37 34.11 0.22
N ALA A 696 -13.62 33.56 1.41
CA ALA A 696 -13.64 32.12 1.65
C ALA A 696 -14.80 31.41 0.93
N ASP A 697 -15.95 32.07 0.82
CA ASP A 697 -17.16 31.52 0.19
C ASP A 697 -17.15 31.67 -1.34
N TRP A 698 -16.56 32.74 -1.88
CA TRP A 698 -16.52 33.00 -3.33
C TRP A 698 -15.45 32.19 -4.06
N LEU A 699 -14.35 31.85 -3.38
CA LEU A 699 -13.22 31.13 -3.99
C LEU A 699 -13.50 29.63 -4.08
N ASN A 700 -13.38 29.08 -5.28
CA ASN A 700 -13.40 27.63 -5.47
C ASN A 700 -12.05 26.99 -5.08
N ALA A 701 -12.00 25.66 -5.00
CA ALA A 701 -10.81 24.93 -4.54
C ALA A 701 -9.51 25.26 -5.31
N LYS A 702 -9.57 25.49 -6.63
CA LYS A 702 -8.38 25.85 -7.42
C LYS A 702 -7.95 27.27 -7.14
N GLU A 703 -8.91 28.19 -7.06
CA GLU A 703 -8.66 29.61 -6.75
C GLU A 703 -8.07 29.77 -5.34
N LYS A 704 -8.56 29.02 -4.34
CA LYS A 704 -7.96 28.95 -3.00
C LYS A 704 -6.50 28.51 -3.06
N MET A 705 -6.19 27.43 -3.78
CA MET A 705 -4.81 26.96 -3.95
C MET A 705 -3.91 27.99 -4.65
N VAL A 706 -4.43 28.73 -5.63
CA VAL A 706 -3.68 29.78 -6.31
C VAL A 706 -3.38 30.95 -5.36
N LEU A 707 -4.37 31.35 -4.56
CA LEU A 707 -4.21 32.39 -3.54
C LEU A 707 -3.07 32.05 -2.57
N LEU A 708 -3.05 30.82 -2.04
CA LEU A 708 -2.02 30.36 -1.10
C LEU A 708 -0.60 30.42 -1.69
N HIS A 709 -0.43 30.29 -3.00
CA HIS A 709 0.90 30.43 -3.61
C HIS A 709 1.31 31.88 -3.94
N ASP A 710 0.40 32.85 -3.79
CA ASP A 710 0.61 34.24 -4.20
C ASP A 710 0.75 35.18 -2.99
N ARG A 711 1.98 35.62 -2.74
CA ARG A 711 2.32 36.56 -1.66
C ARG A 711 1.51 37.86 -1.71
N ALA A 712 1.16 38.36 -2.90
CA ALA A 712 0.40 39.60 -3.02
C ALA A 712 -1.08 39.39 -2.67
N LEU A 713 -1.65 38.24 -3.03
CA LEU A 713 -3.03 37.91 -2.66
C LEU A 713 -3.15 37.60 -1.18
N LEU A 714 -2.14 36.96 -0.58
CA LEU A 714 -2.07 36.73 0.86
C LEU A 714 -1.99 38.05 1.66
N ASP A 715 -1.19 39.02 1.22
CA ASP A 715 -1.13 40.36 1.84
C ASP A 715 -2.48 41.10 1.72
N ARG A 716 -3.20 40.93 0.60
CA ARG A 716 -4.57 41.46 0.49
C ARG A 716 -5.55 40.75 1.42
N LEU A 717 -5.49 39.41 1.50
CA LEU A 717 -6.32 38.60 2.39
C LEU A 717 -6.14 39.03 3.85
N ALA A 718 -4.90 39.30 4.28
CA ALA A 718 -4.56 39.76 5.63
C ALA A 718 -5.26 41.07 6.05
N ARG A 719 -5.67 41.89 5.07
CA ARG A 719 -6.28 43.22 5.29
C ARG A 719 -7.80 43.20 5.19
N LEU A 720 -8.41 42.05 4.92
CA LEU A 720 -9.87 41.93 4.89
C LEU A 720 -10.46 42.08 6.30
N GLY A 721 -11.68 42.58 6.37
CA GLY A 721 -12.47 42.59 7.60
C GLY A 721 -12.69 41.17 8.12
N GLY A 722 -12.66 41.02 9.44
CA GLY A 722 -12.97 39.76 10.12
C GLY A 722 -14.45 39.49 10.21
#